data_AF-A0A084SE90-F1
#
_entry.id   AF-A0A084SE90-F1
#
_cell.length_a   1.000
_cell.length_b   1.000
_cell.length_c   1.000
_cell.angle_alpha   90.00
_cell.angle_beta   90.00
_cell.angle_gamma   90.00
#
_symmetry.space_group_name_H-M   'P 1'
#
loop_
_entity.id
_entity.type
_entity.pdbx_description
1 polymer ?
#
loop_
_entity_poly.entity_id
_entity_poly.type
_entity_poly.pdbx_seq_one_letter_code
_entity_poly.pdbx_strand_id
1 'polypeptide(L)'
;MLRRPLLIPWRSWLGALGLWAAFPGSARATETDQYFAIDKPPRDSLEVLNEKINRDILGALALVNRRASWDQYSCQDVAHRVYQRFRISGLHKIELWAENSPRIDRVPTQKDHRRFEAHSSIYRNARLWDWGLSFGVKATFTVAGVHMGADKLSHFFQTGWKYHQRFREFMKQGVPEREALERIIRYGVETESGPLGSVTTGVFSFGDLEANYQGFLFYRSLCRDEDPRLLKTPQGWRLTRPFDWRDYVSPQFDETVNNSAFVPMRWEEVRANLRRDYCPRLDSETFLEHYRSSARYPRKPDDFNIRYVRELLARGEVPRQQDFSIWAACGRSPPDLAQLAAETGGSAGAGPEHATTEPLTPTPRYEAPVFDEALLRPLFELGGGGFRNDGSAWNALLRTRFLLHETVGPEDTWDAVRTPEYLLWASLDGHLALGSSPAGVTVPYADLRFTPVQRRFELNNVATGEELAVGVVLLPLRLTRFLALDRSLGVETSVIGVRARLGRRFGERQRTGVFGAVALDSPGYKSALHPSDGQAFQGVHAATLALETGAELQLGTQLRLGLLLGGSASLGLGWDRGGSGFSAPADLEAHAEAQVDVTRFSRLFVRGQLEAILEPGRNRLLSTPVLLGGATFRY
;
A
#
# COMPACT_ATOMS: atom_id res chain seq x y z
N MET A 1 16.46 -17.38 58.97
CA MET A 1 16.41 -17.86 57.56
C MET A 1 15.23 -17.19 56.87
N LEU A 2 15.46 -16.13 56.09
CA LEU A 2 14.45 -15.50 55.23
C LEU A 2 15.15 -15.07 53.93
N ARG A 3 14.58 -15.50 52.80
CA ARG A 3 15.20 -15.56 51.47
C ARG A 3 15.24 -14.18 50.80
N ARG A 4 16.33 -13.92 50.08
CA ARG A 4 16.58 -12.76 49.19
C ARG A 4 15.64 -12.77 47.97
N PRO A 5 15.21 -11.60 47.45
CA PRO A 5 14.51 -11.53 46.18
C PRO A 5 15.50 -11.57 45.00
N LEU A 6 15.10 -12.29 43.96
CA LEU A 6 15.80 -12.46 42.69
C LEU A 6 15.70 -11.17 41.84
N LEU A 7 16.84 -10.54 41.57
CA LEU A 7 17.00 -9.51 40.56
C LEU A 7 17.09 -10.19 39.17
N ILE A 8 16.12 -9.92 38.30
CA ILE A 8 16.17 -10.33 36.89
C ILE A 8 16.85 -9.19 36.09
N PRO A 9 17.91 -9.46 35.31
CA PRO A 9 18.68 -8.41 34.65
C PRO A 9 17.97 -7.83 33.41
N TRP A 10 18.03 -6.50 33.30
CA TRP A 10 17.50 -5.57 32.29
C TRP A 10 17.76 -5.91 30.80
N ARG A 11 18.58 -6.91 30.48
CA ARG A 11 18.97 -7.23 29.08
C ARG A 11 17.92 -7.98 28.27
N SER A 12 16.87 -8.52 28.90
CA SER A 12 15.87 -9.36 28.22
C SER A 12 14.70 -8.58 27.57
N TRP A 13 14.55 -7.28 27.86
CA TRP A 13 13.43 -6.48 27.34
C TRP A 13 13.70 -5.81 25.99
N LEU A 14 14.96 -5.58 25.62
CA LEU A 14 15.33 -4.95 24.34
C LEU A 14 15.27 -5.91 23.14
N GLY A 15 15.23 -7.22 23.38
CA GLY A 15 15.06 -8.23 22.32
C GLY A 15 13.63 -8.35 21.79
N ALA A 16 12.62 -8.01 22.59
CA ALA A 16 11.21 -8.19 22.22
C ALA A 16 10.60 -6.98 21.49
N LEU A 17 11.14 -5.77 21.69
CA LEU A 17 10.66 -4.54 21.03
C LEU A 17 11.37 -4.26 19.69
N GLY A 18 12.54 -4.86 19.44
CA GLY A 18 13.24 -4.78 18.15
C GLY A 18 12.57 -5.60 17.02
N LEU A 19 11.61 -6.46 17.36
CA LEU A 19 10.94 -7.36 16.40
C LEU A 19 9.69 -6.75 15.74
N TRP A 20 9.25 -5.56 16.14
CA TRP A 20 8.07 -4.88 15.55
C TRP A 20 8.43 -3.77 14.55
N ALA A 21 9.64 -3.21 14.62
CA ALA A 21 10.07 -2.09 13.76
C ALA A 21 10.69 -2.54 12.41
N ALA A 22 10.84 -3.84 12.20
CA ALA A 22 11.23 -4.42 10.92
C ALA A 22 10.05 -5.25 10.38
N PHE A 23 8.97 -4.60 9.96
CA PHE A 23 8.17 -5.14 8.87
C PHE A 23 8.86 -4.74 7.56
N PRO A 24 9.77 -5.56 6.99
CA PRO A 24 10.12 -5.37 5.60
C PRO A 24 8.82 -5.45 4.80
N GLY A 25 8.64 -4.56 3.83
CA GLY A 25 7.50 -4.57 2.91
C GLY A 25 7.43 -5.90 2.16
N SER A 26 6.79 -6.87 2.78
CA SER A 26 6.51 -8.20 2.25
C SER A 26 5.11 -8.19 1.70
N ALA A 27 4.96 -8.80 0.53
CA ALA A 27 3.66 -9.11 -0.03
C ALA A 27 2.82 -9.72 1.07
N ARG A 28 1.69 -9.07 1.36
CA ARG A 28 0.69 -9.63 2.25
C ARG A 28 -0.10 -10.58 1.36
N ALA A 29 -0.03 -11.88 1.62
CA ALA A 29 -0.76 -12.87 0.84
C ALA A 29 -2.26 -12.58 0.96
N THR A 30 -2.87 -12.26 -0.17
CA THR A 30 -4.32 -12.11 -0.33
C THR A 30 -4.71 -13.05 -1.44
N GLU A 31 -5.60 -13.99 -1.15
CA GLU A 31 -5.95 -15.10 -2.03
C GLU A 31 -6.85 -14.66 -3.20
N THR A 32 -6.88 -15.44 -4.28
CA THR A 32 -7.75 -15.22 -5.44
C THR A 32 -8.60 -16.45 -5.74
N ASP A 33 -9.78 -16.26 -6.30
CA ASP A 33 -10.66 -17.36 -6.74
C ASP A 33 -10.84 -17.29 -8.26
N GLN A 34 -9.98 -18.03 -8.97
CA GLN A 34 -10.01 -18.12 -10.42
C GLN A 34 -11.06 -19.10 -10.94
N TYR A 35 -11.62 -19.98 -10.09
CA TYR A 35 -12.72 -20.85 -10.51
C TYR A 35 -13.94 -20.04 -10.92
N PHE A 36 -14.19 -18.92 -10.24
CA PHE A 36 -15.27 -18.00 -10.58
C PHE A 36 -15.10 -17.35 -11.96
N ALA A 37 -13.86 -17.23 -12.45
CA ALA A 37 -13.57 -16.67 -13.76
C ALA A 37 -13.85 -17.63 -14.91
N ILE A 38 -13.88 -18.95 -14.67
CA ILE A 38 -14.10 -19.94 -15.74
C ILE A 38 -15.46 -19.72 -16.43
N ASP A 39 -16.53 -19.47 -15.67
CA ASP A 39 -17.86 -19.24 -16.25
C ASP A 39 -18.06 -17.83 -16.82
N LYS A 40 -17.24 -16.88 -16.36
CA LYS A 40 -17.33 -15.47 -16.70
C LYS A 40 -15.93 -14.94 -17.00
N PRO A 41 -15.29 -15.41 -18.07
CA PRO A 41 -13.91 -15.05 -18.34
C PRO A 41 -13.84 -13.55 -18.62
N PRO A 42 -13.03 -12.79 -17.86
CA PRO A 42 -12.83 -11.37 -18.13
C PRO A 42 -12.08 -11.21 -19.46
N ARG A 43 -12.33 -10.08 -20.14
CA ARG A 43 -11.58 -9.74 -21.36
C ARG A 43 -10.08 -9.72 -21.10
N ASP A 44 -9.32 -10.13 -22.12
CA ASP A 44 -7.87 -10.14 -22.04
C ASP A 44 -7.33 -8.72 -21.86
N SER A 45 -6.51 -8.55 -20.82
CA SER A 45 -5.92 -7.29 -20.40
C SER A 45 -4.46 -7.14 -20.84
N LEU A 46 -3.96 -8.01 -21.73
CA LEU A 46 -2.57 -8.02 -22.21
C LEU A 46 -2.09 -6.65 -22.68
N GLU A 47 -2.83 -6.00 -23.59
CA GLU A 47 -2.42 -4.72 -24.16
C GLU A 47 -2.36 -3.62 -23.08
N VAL A 48 -3.41 -3.53 -22.27
CA VAL A 48 -3.55 -2.54 -21.19
C VAL A 48 -2.44 -2.69 -20.15
N LEU A 49 -2.11 -3.93 -19.79
CA LEU A 49 -1.03 -4.22 -18.85
C LEU A 49 0.35 -3.98 -19.47
N ASN A 50 0.60 -4.40 -20.71
CA ASN A 50 1.86 -4.12 -21.40
C ASN A 50 2.11 -2.61 -21.49
N GLU A 51 1.09 -1.84 -21.84
CA GLU A 51 1.16 -0.38 -21.87
C GLU A 51 1.50 0.19 -20.49
N LYS A 52 0.79 -0.22 -19.44
CA LYS A 52 1.04 0.25 -18.07
C LYS A 52 2.47 0.00 -17.62
N ILE A 53 2.98 -1.21 -17.83
CA ILE A 53 4.32 -1.61 -17.38
C ILE A 53 5.40 -0.88 -18.19
N ASN A 54 5.29 -0.84 -19.52
CA ASN A 54 6.25 -0.12 -20.36
C ASN A 54 6.30 1.37 -20.02
N ARG A 55 5.14 2.01 -19.82
CA ARG A 55 5.06 3.42 -19.42
C ARG A 55 5.75 3.68 -18.08
N ASP A 56 5.58 2.80 -17.10
CA ASP A 56 6.26 2.93 -15.80
C ASP A 56 7.78 2.73 -15.91
N ILE A 57 8.24 1.77 -16.71
CA ILE A 57 9.68 1.57 -16.99
C ILE A 57 10.27 2.81 -17.63
N LEU A 58 9.66 3.32 -18.70
CA LEU A 58 10.11 4.51 -19.42
C LEU A 58 10.07 5.76 -18.53
N GLY A 59 9.06 5.89 -17.67
CA GLY A 59 9.01 6.94 -16.65
C GLY A 59 10.19 6.88 -15.68
N ALA A 60 10.61 5.67 -15.24
CA ALA A 60 11.82 5.54 -14.42
C ALA A 60 13.08 5.99 -15.17
N LEU A 61 13.21 5.62 -16.46
CA LEU A 61 14.36 6.02 -17.27
C LEU A 61 14.40 7.54 -17.49
N ALA A 62 13.26 8.16 -17.77
CA ALA A 62 13.16 9.61 -17.90
C ALA A 62 13.61 10.34 -16.62
N LEU A 63 13.21 9.84 -15.44
CA LEU A 63 13.65 10.40 -14.15
C LEU A 63 15.13 10.22 -13.88
N VAL A 64 15.71 9.08 -14.30
CA VAL A 64 17.16 8.85 -14.21
C VAL A 64 17.90 9.83 -15.12
N ASN A 65 17.49 9.94 -16.39
CA ASN A 65 18.16 10.74 -17.41
C ASN A 65 18.06 12.25 -17.18
N ARG A 66 17.05 12.72 -16.44
CA ARG A 66 16.92 14.14 -16.03
C ARG A 66 17.97 14.56 -14.99
N ARG A 67 18.61 13.62 -14.29
CA ARG A 67 19.62 13.94 -13.28
C ARG A 67 20.96 14.23 -13.95
N ALA A 68 21.66 15.28 -13.52
CA ALA A 68 22.99 15.61 -14.04
C ALA A 68 24.00 14.44 -13.89
N SER A 69 23.81 13.59 -12.88
CA SER A 69 24.66 12.43 -12.58
C SER A 69 24.13 11.10 -13.14
N TRP A 70 23.25 11.12 -14.16
CA TRP A 70 22.68 9.90 -14.76
C TRP A 70 23.73 8.87 -15.21
N ASP A 71 24.91 9.37 -15.58
CA ASP A 71 26.08 8.62 -16.03
C ASP A 71 26.79 7.87 -14.89
N GLN A 72 26.54 8.22 -13.63
CA GLN A 72 27.11 7.53 -12.47
C GLN A 72 26.29 6.30 -12.05
N TYR A 73 25.04 6.19 -12.52
CA TYR A 73 24.19 5.05 -12.20
C TYR A 73 24.74 3.78 -12.86
N SER A 74 24.75 2.67 -12.13
CA SER A 74 24.94 1.34 -12.71
C SER A 74 23.62 0.80 -13.26
N CYS A 75 23.65 -0.27 -14.08
CA CYS A 75 22.42 -0.91 -14.55
C CYS A 75 21.53 -1.34 -13.37
N GLN A 76 22.14 -1.81 -12.28
CA GLN A 76 21.42 -2.25 -11.10
C GLN A 76 20.77 -1.09 -10.35
N ASP A 77 21.37 0.10 -10.36
CA ASP A 77 20.74 1.31 -9.81
C ASP A 77 19.51 1.71 -10.63
N VAL A 78 19.59 1.61 -11.95
CA VAL A 78 18.47 1.89 -12.85
C VAL A 78 17.37 0.83 -12.73
N ALA A 79 17.72 -0.45 -12.66
CA ALA A 79 16.78 -1.54 -12.40
C ALA A 79 16.07 -1.34 -11.04
N HIS A 80 16.78 -0.87 -10.02
CA HIS A 80 16.18 -0.50 -8.74
C HIS A 80 15.22 0.68 -8.88
N ARG A 81 15.51 1.69 -9.72
CA ARG A 81 14.54 2.77 -10.04
C ARG A 81 13.31 2.27 -10.76
N VAL A 82 13.45 1.30 -11.67
CA VAL A 82 12.31 0.62 -12.32
C VAL A 82 11.46 -0.09 -11.25
N TYR A 83 12.07 -0.90 -10.38
CA TYR A 83 11.37 -1.55 -9.27
C TYR A 83 10.60 -0.55 -8.38
N GLN A 84 11.19 0.61 -8.08
CA GLN A 84 10.55 1.64 -7.25
C GLN A 84 9.25 2.17 -7.85
N ARG A 85 9.02 2.03 -9.16
CA ARG A 85 7.75 2.42 -9.80
C ARG A 85 6.60 1.50 -9.46
N PHE A 86 6.87 0.25 -9.11
CA PHE A 86 5.86 -0.77 -8.84
C PHE A 86 5.63 -1.00 -7.33
N ARG A 87 6.37 -0.30 -6.46
CA ARG A 87 6.30 -0.43 -5.00
C ARG A 87 5.84 0.87 -4.31
N ILE A 88 5.05 0.70 -3.25
CA ILE A 88 4.87 1.68 -2.17
C ILE A 88 5.48 1.10 -0.88
N SER A 89 5.95 1.93 0.06
CA SER A 89 6.37 1.47 1.39
C SER A 89 5.24 0.72 2.11
N GLY A 90 5.16 -0.61 1.88
CA GLY A 90 4.15 -1.51 2.48
C GLY A 90 2.87 -1.77 1.67
N LEU A 91 2.72 -1.25 0.43
CA LEU A 91 1.53 -1.45 -0.42
C LEU A 91 1.88 -1.78 -1.89
N HIS A 92 0.96 -2.43 -2.59
CA HIS A 92 1.14 -2.97 -3.96
C HIS A 92 0.54 -2.03 -5.03
N LYS A 93 1.32 -1.06 -5.53
CA LYS A 93 0.83 -0.03 -6.46
C LYS A 93 0.20 -0.59 -7.74
N ILE A 94 0.85 -1.59 -8.33
CA ILE A 94 0.41 -2.21 -9.58
C ILE A 94 -0.85 -3.07 -9.39
N GLU A 95 -0.92 -3.82 -8.28
CA GLU A 95 -2.10 -4.56 -7.86
C GLU A 95 -3.28 -3.61 -7.60
N LEU A 96 -3.09 -2.58 -6.77
CA LEU A 96 -4.11 -1.57 -6.50
C LEU A 96 -4.60 -0.87 -7.77
N TRP A 97 -3.69 -0.57 -8.70
CA TRP A 97 -4.08 -0.02 -10.00
C TRP A 97 -4.93 -1.03 -10.79
N ALA A 98 -4.54 -2.30 -10.86
CA ALA A 98 -5.29 -3.32 -11.60
C ALA A 98 -6.69 -3.57 -10.99
N GLU A 99 -6.80 -3.55 -9.65
CA GLU A 99 -8.06 -3.73 -8.94
C GLU A 99 -9.03 -2.54 -9.06
N ASN A 100 -8.53 -1.36 -9.42
CA ASN A 100 -9.34 -0.13 -9.47
C ASN A 100 -9.45 0.47 -10.88
N SER A 101 -8.59 0.10 -11.83
CA SER A 101 -8.59 0.64 -13.18
C SER A 101 -9.82 0.19 -13.97
N PRO A 102 -10.60 1.08 -14.60
CA PRO A 102 -11.73 0.69 -15.44
C PRO A 102 -11.28 0.06 -16.77
N ARG A 103 -9.98 0.15 -17.11
CA ARG A 103 -9.40 -0.46 -18.32
C ARG A 103 -9.13 -1.95 -18.15
N ILE A 104 -9.07 -2.45 -16.91
CA ILE A 104 -8.89 -3.88 -16.60
C ILE A 104 -10.25 -4.51 -16.36
N ASP A 105 -10.64 -5.41 -17.27
CA ASP A 105 -11.80 -6.25 -17.05
C ASP A 105 -11.45 -7.32 -16.01
N ARG A 106 -12.32 -7.48 -15.01
CA ARG A 106 -12.03 -8.31 -13.84
C ARG A 106 -13.27 -8.92 -13.25
N VAL A 107 -13.10 -10.08 -12.64
CA VAL A 107 -14.15 -10.81 -11.95
C VAL A 107 -13.71 -11.18 -10.52
N PRO A 108 -14.53 -10.88 -9.50
CA PRO A 108 -15.77 -10.12 -9.57
C PRO A 108 -15.54 -8.65 -9.97
N THR A 109 -16.59 -8.01 -10.49
CA THR A 109 -16.55 -6.55 -10.70
C THR A 109 -16.45 -5.85 -9.34
N GLN A 110 -15.95 -4.61 -9.32
CA GLN A 110 -15.85 -3.82 -8.09
C GLN A 110 -17.20 -3.67 -7.36
N LYS A 111 -18.31 -3.57 -8.12
CA LYS A 111 -19.67 -3.46 -7.56
C LYS A 111 -20.14 -4.76 -6.93
N ASP A 112 -19.77 -5.90 -7.50
CA ASP A 112 -20.22 -7.21 -7.06
C ASP A 112 -19.30 -7.85 -6.01
N HIS A 113 -18.13 -7.26 -5.76
CA HIS A 113 -17.06 -7.84 -4.95
C HIS A 113 -17.52 -8.31 -3.56
N ARG A 114 -18.22 -7.46 -2.80
CA ARG A 114 -18.74 -7.85 -1.46
C ARG A 114 -19.74 -9.00 -1.51
N ARG A 115 -20.61 -9.00 -2.53
CA ARG A 115 -21.60 -10.08 -2.71
C ARG A 115 -20.90 -11.38 -3.07
N PHE A 116 -19.90 -11.30 -3.94
CA PHE A 116 -19.06 -12.40 -4.35
C PHE A 116 -18.34 -13.03 -3.15
N GLU A 117 -17.65 -12.25 -2.33
CA GLU A 117 -16.94 -12.74 -1.13
C GLU A 117 -17.88 -13.47 -0.17
N ALA A 118 -19.09 -12.91 0.04
CA ALA A 118 -20.04 -13.47 0.98
C ALA A 118 -20.74 -14.75 0.48
N HIS A 119 -20.94 -14.93 -0.83
CA HIS A 119 -21.85 -15.96 -1.35
C HIS A 119 -21.25 -16.90 -2.41
N SER A 120 -20.28 -16.43 -3.20
CA SER A 120 -19.84 -17.10 -4.42
C SER A 120 -18.38 -17.55 -4.35
N SER A 121 -17.52 -16.85 -3.60
CA SER A 121 -16.12 -17.22 -3.46
C SER A 121 -15.95 -18.63 -2.86
N ILE A 122 -14.92 -19.36 -3.28
CA ILE A 122 -14.49 -20.60 -2.62
C ILE A 122 -13.98 -20.36 -1.18
N TYR A 123 -13.60 -19.12 -0.86
CA TYR A 123 -13.16 -18.68 0.47
C TYR A 123 -14.29 -18.08 1.32
N ARG A 124 -15.55 -18.17 0.86
CA ARG A 124 -16.69 -17.73 1.68
C ARG A 124 -16.71 -18.51 3.00
N ASN A 125 -17.19 -17.86 4.06
CA ASN A 125 -17.15 -18.29 5.46
C ASN A 125 -15.83 -18.01 6.21
N ALA A 126 -14.99 -17.11 5.69
CA ALA A 126 -13.85 -16.58 6.42
C ALA A 126 -14.28 -16.02 7.79
N ARG A 127 -13.56 -16.40 8.85
CA ARG A 127 -13.89 -16.03 10.23
C ARG A 127 -13.23 -14.71 10.62
N LEU A 128 -13.71 -14.07 11.68
CA LEU A 128 -13.15 -12.79 12.17
C LEU A 128 -11.66 -12.84 12.56
N TRP A 129 -11.10 -14.05 12.77
CA TRP A 129 -9.68 -14.28 13.04
C TRP A 129 -8.88 -14.79 11.84
N ASP A 130 -9.49 -14.90 10.65
CA ASP A 130 -8.78 -15.12 9.39
C ASP A 130 -8.15 -13.79 8.92
N TRP A 131 -7.10 -13.37 9.62
CA TRP A 131 -6.43 -12.09 9.39
C TRP A 131 -5.92 -11.92 7.95
N GLY A 132 -5.53 -13.01 7.27
CA GLY A 132 -5.11 -12.98 5.87
C GLY A 132 -6.24 -12.67 4.88
N LEU A 133 -7.43 -13.23 5.09
CA LEU A 133 -8.62 -12.98 4.26
C LEU A 133 -9.36 -11.71 4.65
N SER A 134 -9.02 -11.10 5.79
CA SER A 134 -9.63 -9.84 6.26
C SER A 134 -9.34 -8.64 5.34
N PHE A 135 -8.39 -8.78 4.40
CA PHE A 135 -8.09 -7.79 3.35
C PHE A 135 -8.83 -8.04 2.02
N GLY A 136 -9.69 -9.05 1.98
CA GLY A 136 -10.54 -9.40 0.84
C GLY A 136 -9.89 -10.35 -0.17
N VAL A 137 -10.73 -11.06 -0.94
CA VAL A 137 -10.31 -11.97 -2.01
C VAL A 137 -10.04 -11.16 -3.27
N LYS A 138 -8.84 -11.30 -3.85
CA LYS A 138 -8.42 -10.51 -5.00
C LYS A 138 -9.15 -10.90 -6.28
N ALA A 139 -9.47 -9.89 -7.09
CA ALA A 139 -10.12 -10.10 -8.37
C ALA A 139 -9.21 -10.82 -9.36
N THR A 140 -9.81 -11.65 -10.20
CA THR A 140 -9.17 -12.35 -11.32
C THR A 140 -9.32 -11.53 -12.60
N PHE A 141 -8.26 -11.47 -13.40
CA PHE A 141 -8.29 -10.96 -14.77
C PHE A 141 -7.55 -11.90 -15.71
N THR A 142 -7.69 -11.69 -17.02
CA THR A 142 -7.04 -12.52 -18.04
C THR A 142 -5.87 -11.77 -18.66
N VAL A 143 -4.73 -12.44 -18.84
CA VAL A 143 -3.56 -11.91 -19.54
C VAL A 143 -3.01 -12.95 -20.49
N ALA A 144 -2.97 -12.61 -21.78
CA ALA A 144 -2.54 -13.53 -22.83
C ALA A 144 -3.24 -14.91 -22.74
N GLY A 145 -4.54 -14.91 -22.47
CA GLY A 145 -5.37 -16.11 -22.34
C GLY A 145 -5.24 -16.87 -21.01
N VAL A 146 -4.44 -16.40 -20.06
CA VAL A 146 -4.28 -17.02 -18.72
C VAL A 146 -5.04 -16.23 -17.68
N HIS A 147 -5.84 -16.91 -16.84
CA HIS A 147 -6.46 -16.28 -15.68
C HIS A 147 -5.42 -16.10 -14.56
N MET A 148 -5.28 -14.89 -14.05
CA MET A 148 -4.38 -14.56 -12.93
C MET A 148 -5.07 -13.65 -11.91
N GLY A 149 -4.82 -13.89 -10.64
CA GLY A 149 -5.22 -12.99 -9.57
C GLY A 149 -4.41 -11.69 -9.58
N ALA A 150 -5.01 -10.59 -9.09
CA ALA A 150 -4.33 -9.30 -9.02
C ALA A 150 -3.11 -9.28 -8.09
N ASP A 151 -3.12 -10.09 -7.03
CA ASP A 151 -2.00 -10.38 -6.15
C ASP A 151 -0.76 -10.89 -6.91
N LYS A 152 -0.93 -11.66 -7.99
CA LYS A 152 0.21 -12.16 -8.79
C LYS A 152 1.07 -11.03 -9.37
N LEU A 153 0.50 -9.84 -9.59
CA LEU A 153 1.26 -8.66 -10.02
C LEU A 153 2.24 -8.20 -8.93
N SER A 154 1.82 -8.24 -7.65
CA SER A 154 2.69 -7.83 -6.56
C SER A 154 3.78 -8.86 -6.28
N HIS A 155 3.47 -10.15 -6.40
CA HIS A 155 4.46 -11.24 -6.38
C HIS A 155 5.51 -11.07 -7.49
N PHE A 156 5.07 -10.81 -8.72
CA PHE A 156 5.95 -10.56 -9.86
C PHE A 156 6.91 -9.38 -9.62
N PHE A 157 6.37 -8.19 -9.34
CA PHE A 157 7.22 -7.00 -9.26
C PHE A 157 7.96 -6.86 -7.93
N GLN A 158 7.40 -7.32 -6.81
CA GLN A 158 8.00 -7.09 -5.49
C GLN A 158 8.81 -8.27 -5.00
N THR A 159 8.20 -9.44 -4.93
CA THR A 159 8.89 -10.64 -4.48
C THR A 159 9.90 -11.12 -5.52
N GLY A 160 9.59 -10.97 -6.82
CA GLY A 160 10.56 -11.18 -7.90
C GLY A 160 11.81 -10.29 -7.79
N TRP A 161 11.67 -9.03 -7.35
CA TRP A 161 12.84 -8.18 -7.06
C TRP A 161 13.66 -8.73 -5.88
N LYS A 162 12.99 -9.21 -4.82
CA LYS A 162 13.69 -9.83 -3.67
C LYS A 162 14.45 -11.10 -4.08
N TYR A 163 13.87 -11.91 -4.96
CA TYR A 163 14.55 -13.07 -5.54
C TYR A 163 15.79 -12.63 -6.31
N HIS A 164 15.67 -11.62 -7.16
CA HIS A 164 16.80 -11.05 -7.89
C HIS A 164 17.90 -10.50 -6.97
N GLN A 165 17.53 -9.79 -5.90
CA GLN A 165 18.49 -9.29 -4.91
C GLN A 165 19.24 -10.43 -4.22
N ARG A 166 18.53 -11.48 -3.77
CA ARG A 166 19.13 -12.66 -3.14
C ARG A 166 20.00 -13.46 -4.10
N PHE A 167 19.51 -13.70 -5.31
CA PHE A 167 20.28 -14.38 -6.35
C PHE A 167 21.61 -13.66 -6.59
N ARG A 168 21.59 -12.33 -6.77
CA ARG A 168 22.81 -11.54 -6.93
C ARG A 168 23.74 -11.64 -5.73
N GLU A 169 23.21 -11.68 -4.51
CA GLU A 169 24.00 -11.84 -3.30
C GLU A 169 24.68 -13.22 -3.27
N PHE A 170 23.96 -14.29 -3.62
CA PHE A 170 24.55 -15.63 -3.75
C PHE A 170 25.64 -15.68 -4.83
N MET A 171 25.40 -15.06 -5.99
CA MET A 171 26.40 -15.00 -7.05
C MET A 171 27.67 -14.26 -6.60
N LYS A 172 27.54 -13.18 -5.81
CA LYS A 172 28.71 -12.47 -5.22
C LYS A 172 29.48 -13.33 -4.22
N GLN A 173 28.79 -14.22 -3.52
CA GLN A 173 29.39 -15.16 -2.57
C GLN A 173 30.04 -16.37 -3.28
N GLY A 174 30.02 -16.43 -4.61
CA GLY A 174 30.59 -17.54 -5.39
C GLY A 174 29.73 -18.80 -5.36
N VAL A 175 28.47 -18.72 -4.95
CA VAL A 175 27.54 -19.84 -5.00
C VAL A 175 27.27 -20.19 -6.47
N PRO A 176 27.35 -21.47 -6.88
CA PRO A 176 27.02 -21.88 -8.24
C PRO A 176 25.60 -21.46 -8.64
N GLU A 177 25.41 -21.05 -9.91
CA GLU A 177 24.13 -20.50 -10.38
C GLU A 177 22.95 -21.43 -10.10
N ARG A 178 23.10 -22.72 -10.38
CA ARG A 178 22.06 -23.72 -10.10
C ARG A 178 21.67 -23.71 -8.62
N GLU A 179 22.64 -23.75 -7.72
CA GLU A 179 22.38 -23.75 -6.28
C GLU A 179 21.75 -22.43 -5.83
N ALA A 180 22.17 -21.29 -6.41
CA ALA A 180 21.56 -20.00 -6.15
C ALA A 180 20.07 -19.97 -6.57
N LEU A 181 19.72 -20.58 -7.71
CA LEU A 181 18.34 -20.74 -8.17
C LEU A 181 17.52 -21.62 -7.22
N GLU A 182 18.07 -22.76 -6.79
CA GLU A 182 17.42 -23.65 -5.83
C GLU A 182 17.13 -22.92 -4.50
N ARG A 183 18.09 -22.12 -4.01
CA ARG A 183 17.96 -21.35 -2.75
C ARG A 183 16.90 -20.26 -2.83
N ILE A 184 16.77 -19.53 -3.95
CA ILE A 184 15.71 -18.50 -4.07
C ILE A 184 14.31 -19.11 -4.17
N ILE A 185 14.15 -20.28 -4.80
CA ILE A 185 12.86 -20.98 -4.85
C ILE A 185 12.51 -21.54 -3.47
N ARG A 186 13.47 -22.13 -2.75
CA ARG A 186 13.28 -22.56 -1.36
C ARG A 186 12.87 -21.40 -0.46
N TYR A 187 13.49 -20.24 -0.62
CA TYR A 187 13.08 -19.04 0.10
C TYR A 187 11.60 -18.70 -0.17
N GLY A 188 11.13 -18.85 -1.40
CA GLY A 188 9.71 -18.76 -1.75
C GLY A 188 8.83 -19.71 -0.96
N VAL A 189 9.17 -20.99 -1.02
CA VAL A 189 8.45 -22.06 -0.31
C VAL A 189 8.38 -21.77 1.20
N GLU A 190 9.47 -21.32 1.80
CA GLU A 190 9.52 -20.94 3.22
C GLU A 190 8.63 -19.73 3.52
N THR A 191 8.58 -18.73 2.63
CA THR A 191 7.70 -17.56 2.82
C THR A 191 6.22 -17.91 2.69
N GLU A 192 5.86 -18.77 1.74
CA GLU A 192 4.49 -19.25 1.54
C GLU A 192 4.03 -20.21 2.64
N SER A 193 4.95 -21.03 3.17
CA SER A 193 4.67 -21.94 4.29
C SER A 193 4.73 -21.26 5.67
N GLY A 194 5.31 -20.07 5.74
CA GLY A 194 5.58 -19.35 6.97
C GLY A 194 4.41 -18.49 7.48
N PRO A 195 4.67 -17.57 8.43
CA PRO A 195 3.71 -16.62 8.98
C PRO A 195 2.90 -15.82 7.94
N LEU A 196 3.36 -15.74 6.68
CA LEU A 196 2.80 -14.85 5.66
C LEU A 196 1.80 -15.53 4.70
N GLY A 197 1.78 -16.86 4.61
CA GLY A 197 0.83 -17.63 3.79
C GLY A 197 0.06 -18.64 4.62
N SER A 198 0.55 -19.88 4.71
CA SER A 198 -0.16 -21.00 5.37
C SER A 198 -0.54 -20.75 6.83
N VAL A 199 0.19 -19.89 7.55
CA VAL A 199 -0.12 -19.54 8.95
C VAL A 199 -1.16 -18.41 9.06
N THR A 200 -1.29 -17.53 8.05
CA THR A 200 -2.19 -16.35 8.11
C THR A 200 -3.43 -16.46 7.23
N THR A 201 -3.33 -17.06 6.04
CA THR A 201 -4.47 -17.34 5.14
C THR A 201 -4.92 -18.81 5.21
N GLY A 202 -4.01 -19.70 5.59
CA GLY A 202 -4.22 -21.15 5.51
C GLY A 202 -3.99 -21.73 4.13
N VAL A 203 -3.36 -20.97 3.23
CA VAL A 203 -3.11 -21.34 1.83
C VAL A 203 -1.62 -21.30 1.52
N PHE A 204 -1.18 -22.21 0.65
CA PHE A 204 0.11 -22.20 0.00
C PHE A 204 -0.14 -22.11 -1.50
N SER A 205 0.17 -20.96 -2.11
CA SER A 205 -0.06 -20.75 -3.54
C SER A 205 1.18 -21.11 -4.36
N PHE A 206 1.03 -22.09 -5.25
CA PHE A 206 2.06 -22.38 -6.24
C PHE A 206 2.06 -21.35 -7.39
N GLY A 207 0.93 -20.67 -7.63
CA GLY A 207 0.86 -19.55 -8.56
C GLY A 207 1.70 -18.37 -8.10
N ASP A 208 1.78 -18.13 -6.79
CA ASP A 208 2.67 -17.12 -6.21
C ASP A 208 4.14 -17.45 -6.43
N LEU A 209 4.55 -18.72 -6.26
CA LEU A 209 5.93 -19.16 -6.54
C LEU A 209 6.29 -18.93 -8.01
N GLU A 210 5.38 -19.23 -8.94
CA GLU A 210 5.58 -18.93 -10.36
C GLU A 210 5.71 -17.43 -10.60
N ALA A 211 4.78 -16.62 -10.10
CA ALA A 211 4.81 -15.17 -10.28
C ALA A 211 6.11 -14.57 -9.73
N ASN A 212 6.57 -15.02 -8.55
CA ASN A 212 7.84 -14.63 -7.95
C ASN A 212 9.02 -14.94 -8.90
N TYR A 213 9.06 -16.15 -9.45
CA TYR A 213 10.15 -16.60 -10.31
C TYR A 213 10.18 -15.89 -11.66
N GLN A 214 9.03 -15.70 -12.31
CA GLN A 214 8.96 -14.95 -13.57
C GLN A 214 9.33 -13.48 -13.36
N GLY A 215 8.96 -12.90 -12.21
CA GLY A 215 9.40 -11.57 -11.81
C GLY A 215 10.92 -11.49 -11.63
N PHE A 216 11.54 -12.50 -11.03
CA PHE A 216 13.00 -12.64 -10.97
C PHE A 216 13.63 -12.66 -12.37
N LEU A 217 13.10 -13.45 -13.29
CA LEU A 217 13.59 -13.51 -14.68
C LEU A 217 13.50 -12.14 -15.37
N PHE A 218 12.41 -11.40 -15.15
CA PHE A 218 12.27 -10.04 -15.65
C PHE A 218 13.40 -9.14 -15.14
N TYR A 219 13.62 -9.05 -13.83
CA TYR A 219 14.67 -8.20 -13.28
C TYR A 219 16.09 -8.63 -13.68
N ARG A 220 16.32 -9.94 -13.80
CA ARG A 220 17.58 -10.47 -14.32
C ARG A 220 17.79 -10.03 -15.77
N SER A 221 16.74 -10.05 -16.60
CA SER A 221 16.82 -9.64 -18.02
C SER A 221 17.12 -8.15 -18.21
N LEU A 222 16.82 -7.29 -17.22
CA LEU A 222 17.12 -5.87 -17.30
C LEU A 222 18.62 -5.60 -17.47
N CYS A 223 19.48 -6.39 -16.83
CA CYS A 223 20.92 -6.15 -16.75
C CYS A 223 21.77 -7.36 -17.15
N ARG A 224 21.22 -8.32 -17.89
CA ARG A 224 21.96 -9.51 -18.31
C ARG A 224 22.97 -9.13 -19.39
N ASP A 225 24.26 -9.43 -19.19
CA ASP A 225 25.35 -8.90 -20.01
C ASP A 225 25.30 -9.27 -21.50
N GLU A 226 24.74 -10.45 -21.84
CA GLU A 226 24.64 -10.93 -23.23
C GLU A 226 23.56 -10.21 -24.05
N ASP A 227 22.47 -9.76 -23.41
CA ASP A 227 21.32 -9.09 -24.03
C ASP A 227 20.56 -8.25 -22.98
N PRO A 228 21.13 -7.11 -22.54
CA PRO A 228 20.50 -6.33 -21.48
C PRO A 228 19.32 -5.55 -22.04
N ARG A 229 18.17 -5.61 -21.36
CA ARG A 229 17.03 -4.74 -21.71
C ARG A 229 17.32 -3.26 -21.41
N LEU A 230 18.16 -2.96 -20.41
CA LEU A 230 18.59 -1.60 -20.09
C LEU A 230 19.98 -1.33 -20.67
N LEU A 231 20.05 -0.39 -21.61
CA LEU A 231 21.31 0.01 -22.22
C LEU A 231 21.67 1.44 -21.83
N LYS A 232 22.90 1.62 -21.37
CA LYS A 232 23.51 2.94 -21.16
C LYS A 232 24.08 3.45 -22.49
N THR A 233 23.66 4.65 -22.91
CA THR A 233 24.12 5.33 -24.12
C THR A 233 24.69 6.70 -23.77
N PRO A 234 25.41 7.39 -24.68
CA PRO A 234 25.85 8.77 -24.45
C PRO A 234 24.72 9.76 -24.17
N GLN A 235 23.49 9.45 -24.58
CA GLN A 235 22.29 10.28 -24.40
C GLN A 235 21.49 9.91 -23.14
N GLY A 236 21.91 8.89 -22.39
CA GLY A 236 21.20 8.38 -21.22
C GLY A 236 20.91 6.88 -21.28
N TRP A 237 20.12 6.42 -20.31
CA TRP A 237 19.60 5.07 -20.24
C TRP A 237 18.40 4.89 -21.15
N ARG A 238 18.37 3.80 -21.94
CA ARG A 238 17.26 3.44 -22.80
C ARG A 238 16.84 1.98 -22.61
N LEU A 239 15.59 1.71 -22.92
CA LEU A 239 15.05 0.36 -23.03
C LEU A 239 15.31 -0.17 -24.45
N THR A 240 15.95 -1.32 -24.60
CA THR A 240 16.29 -1.89 -25.92
C THR A 240 15.10 -2.61 -26.57
N ARG A 241 14.23 -3.19 -25.74
CA ARG A 241 12.97 -3.83 -26.16
C ARG A 241 11.88 -3.64 -25.11
N PRO A 242 10.62 -3.41 -25.52
CA PRO A 242 9.52 -3.27 -24.59
C PRO A 242 9.34 -4.54 -23.75
N PHE A 243 8.80 -4.35 -22.55
CA PHE A 243 8.24 -5.41 -21.73
C PHE A 243 7.02 -6.01 -22.44
N ASP A 244 6.90 -7.33 -22.39
CA ASP A 244 5.73 -8.04 -22.88
C ASP A 244 5.36 -9.15 -21.88
N TRP A 245 4.12 -9.15 -21.38
CA TRP A 245 3.62 -10.18 -20.48
C TRP A 245 3.69 -11.57 -21.08
N ARG A 246 3.63 -11.72 -22.41
CA ARG A 246 3.80 -13.01 -23.09
C ARG A 246 5.16 -13.64 -22.83
N ASP A 247 6.18 -12.84 -22.49
CA ASP A 247 7.49 -13.34 -22.12
C ASP A 247 7.50 -13.98 -20.72
N TYR A 248 6.46 -13.84 -19.90
CA TYR A 248 6.49 -14.17 -18.48
C TYR A 248 5.27 -14.93 -17.98
N VAL A 249 4.09 -14.69 -18.54
CA VAL A 249 2.87 -15.36 -18.13
C VAL A 249 2.89 -16.81 -18.59
N SER A 250 2.40 -17.70 -17.74
CA SER A 250 2.28 -19.13 -18.00
C SER A 250 1.01 -19.65 -17.32
N PRO A 251 0.47 -20.81 -17.74
CA PRO A 251 -0.67 -21.42 -17.05
C PRO A 251 -0.42 -21.70 -15.57
N GLN A 252 0.84 -21.64 -15.11
CA GLN A 252 1.16 -21.82 -13.70
C GLN A 252 0.74 -20.64 -12.81
N PHE A 253 0.34 -19.49 -13.39
CA PHE A 253 -0.30 -18.39 -12.65
C PHE A 253 -1.76 -18.67 -12.28
N ASP A 254 -2.38 -19.63 -12.97
CA ASP A 254 -3.77 -20.02 -12.77
C ASP A 254 -3.87 -21.11 -11.71
N GLU A 255 -4.41 -20.81 -10.53
CA GLU A 255 -4.56 -21.73 -9.40
C GLU A 255 -5.67 -22.77 -9.60
N THR A 256 -6.45 -22.67 -10.69
CA THR A 256 -7.30 -23.78 -11.15
C THR A 256 -6.47 -24.88 -11.84
N VAL A 257 -5.33 -24.50 -12.44
CA VAL A 257 -4.38 -25.38 -13.14
C VAL A 257 -3.21 -25.78 -12.23
N ASN A 258 -2.60 -24.82 -11.55
CA ASN A 258 -1.49 -24.97 -10.60
C ASN A 258 -2.03 -24.85 -9.17
N ASN A 259 -2.73 -25.91 -8.74
CA ASN A 259 -3.57 -25.85 -7.56
C ASN A 259 -2.83 -25.47 -6.28
N SER A 260 -3.38 -24.48 -5.56
CA SER A 260 -2.98 -24.12 -4.21
C SER A 260 -3.20 -25.29 -3.24
N ALA A 261 -2.40 -25.34 -2.19
CA ALA A 261 -2.57 -26.28 -1.09
C ALA A 261 -3.13 -25.58 0.14
N PHE A 262 -3.84 -26.33 0.99
CA PHE A 262 -4.58 -25.76 2.10
C PHE A 262 -4.27 -26.49 3.42
N VAL A 263 -4.26 -25.76 4.52
CA VAL A 263 -4.29 -26.38 5.86
C VAL A 263 -5.61 -27.16 6.05
N PRO A 264 -5.66 -28.23 6.86
CA PRO A 264 -6.81 -29.13 6.92
C PRO A 264 -8.16 -28.43 7.14
N MET A 265 -8.24 -27.51 8.09
CA MET A 265 -9.47 -26.77 8.38
C MET A 265 -9.94 -25.92 7.19
N ARG A 266 -9.02 -25.23 6.52
CA ARG A 266 -9.34 -24.44 5.32
C ARG A 266 -9.76 -25.34 4.17
N TRP A 267 -9.09 -26.49 4.02
CA TRP A 267 -9.44 -27.44 2.98
C TRP A 267 -10.86 -27.97 3.13
N GLU A 268 -11.31 -28.27 4.35
CA GLU A 268 -12.70 -28.72 4.57
C GLU A 268 -13.72 -27.71 4.05
N GLU A 269 -13.50 -26.42 4.33
CA GLU A 269 -14.36 -25.33 3.87
C GLU A 269 -14.31 -25.15 2.35
N VAL A 270 -13.10 -25.00 1.79
CA VAL A 270 -12.89 -24.83 0.34
C VAL A 270 -13.42 -26.03 -0.43
N ARG A 271 -13.17 -27.26 0.05
CA ARG A 271 -13.67 -28.50 -0.55
C ARG A 271 -15.19 -28.57 -0.55
N ALA A 272 -15.84 -28.20 0.55
CA ALA A 272 -17.30 -28.14 0.62
C ALA A 272 -17.85 -27.13 -0.40
N ASN A 273 -17.16 -25.99 -0.55
CA ASN A 273 -17.53 -24.94 -1.49
C ASN A 273 -17.36 -25.36 -2.95
N LEU A 274 -16.20 -25.96 -3.29
CA LEU A 274 -15.91 -26.55 -4.60
C LEU A 274 -16.94 -27.63 -4.96
N ARG A 275 -17.28 -28.50 -3.99
CA ARG A 275 -18.28 -29.56 -4.16
C ARG A 275 -19.65 -29.04 -4.52
N ARG A 276 -20.10 -28.06 -3.76
CA ARG A 276 -21.44 -27.48 -3.93
C ARG A 276 -21.57 -26.76 -5.26
N ASP A 277 -20.58 -25.93 -5.60
CA ASP A 277 -20.76 -24.98 -6.69
C ASP A 277 -20.13 -25.43 -8.01
N TYR A 278 -19.01 -26.15 -8.00
CA TYR A 278 -18.23 -26.40 -9.21
C TYR A 278 -18.24 -27.86 -9.67
N CYS A 279 -18.36 -28.85 -8.77
CA CYS A 279 -18.47 -30.25 -9.20
C CYS A 279 -19.60 -30.53 -10.20
N PRO A 280 -20.80 -29.94 -10.10
CA PRO A 280 -21.86 -30.13 -11.09
C PRO A 280 -21.52 -29.62 -12.50
N ARG A 281 -20.48 -28.79 -12.61
CA ARG A 281 -20.07 -28.10 -13.85
C ARG A 281 -18.78 -28.63 -14.45
N LEU A 282 -18.14 -29.61 -13.81
CA LEU A 282 -16.88 -30.20 -14.30
C LEU A 282 -16.97 -30.73 -15.73
N ASP A 283 -18.14 -31.28 -16.10
CA ASP A 283 -18.39 -31.85 -17.42
C ASP A 283 -18.95 -30.82 -18.43
N SER A 284 -19.04 -29.54 -18.03
CA SER A 284 -19.49 -28.49 -18.94
C SER A 284 -18.39 -28.14 -19.94
N GLU A 285 -18.79 -27.77 -21.16
CA GLU A 285 -17.86 -27.42 -22.23
C GLU A 285 -16.94 -26.26 -21.84
N THR A 286 -17.47 -25.26 -21.13
CA THR A 286 -16.69 -24.13 -20.61
C THR A 286 -15.54 -24.60 -19.72
N PHE A 287 -15.80 -25.54 -18.81
CA PHE A 287 -14.79 -26.04 -17.87
C PHE A 287 -13.74 -26.87 -18.59
N LEU A 288 -14.15 -27.75 -19.50
CA LEU A 288 -13.23 -28.56 -20.30
C LEU A 288 -12.37 -27.69 -21.22
N GLU A 289 -12.96 -26.70 -21.87
CA GLU A 289 -12.25 -25.79 -22.77
C GLU A 289 -11.20 -24.94 -22.04
N HIS A 290 -11.45 -24.55 -20.79
CA HIS A 290 -10.46 -23.89 -19.92
C HIS A 290 -9.19 -24.73 -19.68
N TYR A 291 -9.35 -26.02 -19.39
CA TYR A 291 -8.19 -26.92 -19.24
C TYR A 291 -7.52 -27.22 -20.59
N ARG A 292 -8.29 -27.32 -21.69
CA ARG A 292 -7.73 -27.48 -23.05
C ARG A 292 -6.93 -26.27 -23.50
N SER A 293 -7.40 -25.05 -23.25
CA SER A 293 -6.67 -23.83 -23.58
C SER A 293 -5.34 -23.76 -22.81
N SER A 294 -5.38 -24.08 -21.52
CA SER A 294 -4.20 -24.18 -20.65
C SER A 294 -3.20 -25.26 -21.14
N ALA A 295 -3.70 -26.39 -21.62
CA ALA A 295 -2.87 -27.47 -22.16
C ALA A 295 -2.20 -27.10 -23.49
N ARG A 296 -2.90 -26.33 -24.34
CA ARG A 296 -2.38 -25.82 -25.64
C ARG A 296 -1.42 -24.65 -25.49
N TYR A 297 -1.31 -24.06 -24.30
CA TYR A 297 -0.43 -22.92 -24.07
C TYR A 297 1.03 -23.26 -24.41
N PRO A 298 1.74 -22.45 -25.21
CA PRO A 298 3.13 -22.71 -25.58
C PRO A 298 4.01 -22.86 -24.34
N ARG A 299 4.53 -24.07 -24.12
CA ARG A 299 5.41 -24.34 -22.98
C ARG A 299 6.82 -23.87 -23.32
N LYS A 300 7.43 -23.09 -22.42
CA LYS A 300 8.88 -22.90 -22.45
C LYS A 300 9.55 -24.25 -22.14
N PRO A 301 10.44 -24.76 -23.01
CA PRO A 301 10.99 -26.11 -22.86
C PRO A 301 11.80 -26.35 -21.57
N ASP A 302 12.20 -25.29 -20.86
CA ASP A 302 13.22 -25.37 -19.80
C ASP A 302 12.94 -24.43 -18.60
N ASP A 303 11.72 -24.43 -18.06
CA ASP A 303 11.43 -23.68 -16.84
C ASP A 303 12.03 -24.38 -15.60
N PHE A 304 13.09 -23.79 -15.04
CA PHE A 304 13.77 -24.29 -13.84
C PHE A 304 12.86 -24.32 -12.61
N ASN A 305 11.97 -23.34 -12.44
CA ASN A 305 11.07 -23.27 -11.29
C ASN A 305 10.12 -24.45 -11.27
N ILE A 306 9.44 -24.71 -12.39
CA ILE A 306 8.51 -25.83 -12.53
C ILE A 306 9.22 -27.17 -12.26
N ARG A 307 10.42 -27.36 -12.83
CA ARG A 307 11.21 -28.58 -12.62
C ARG A 307 11.58 -28.75 -11.15
N TYR A 308 12.11 -27.71 -10.51
CA TYR A 308 12.58 -27.81 -9.14
C TYR A 308 11.43 -27.96 -8.13
N VAL A 309 10.30 -27.26 -8.34
CA VAL A 309 9.08 -27.46 -7.54
C VAL A 309 8.57 -28.91 -7.66
N ARG A 310 8.63 -29.52 -8.85
CA ARG A 310 8.31 -30.96 -9.02
C ARG A 310 9.27 -31.87 -8.25
N GLU A 311 10.55 -31.53 -8.17
CA GLU A 311 11.49 -32.27 -7.32
C GLU A 311 11.14 -32.16 -5.84
N LEU A 312 10.76 -30.96 -5.36
CA LEU A 312 10.31 -30.76 -3.99
C LEU A 312 9.02 -31.55 -3.69
N LEU A 313 8.07 -31.58 -4.63
CA LEU A 313 6.85 -32.38 -4.55
C LEU A 313 7.19 -33.88 -4.44
N ALA A 314 8.10 -34.38 -5.28
CA ALA A 314 8.53 -35.77 -5.28
C ALA A 314 9.24 -36.18 -3.98
N ARG A 315 9.94 -35.24 -3.34
CA ARG A 315 10.60 -35.44 -2.03
C ARG A 315 9.67 -35.25 -0.83
N GLY A 316 8.44 -34.79 -1.04
CA GLY A 316 7.50 -34.47 0.03
C GLY A 316 7.90 -33.23 0.84
N GLU A 317 8.74 -32.36 0.30
CA GLU A 317 9.17 -31.11 0.94
C GLU A 317 8.13 -29.99 0.79
N VAL A 318 7.16 -30.15 -0.11
CA VAL A 318 5.99 -29.28 -0.29
C VAL A 318 4.71 -30.11 -0.43
N PRO A 319 3.52 -29.56 -0.09
CA PRO A 319 2.26 -30.28 -0.18
C PRO A 319 1.94 -30.74 -1.61
N ARG A 320 1.30 -31.90 -1.78
CA ARG A 320 0.90 -32.39 -3.09
C ARG A 320 -0.31 -31.62 -3.64
N GLN A 321 -0.07 -30.79 -4.65
CA GLN A 321 -1.10 -29.97 -5.33
C GLN A 321 -2.38 -30.74 -5.69
N GLN A 322 -2.21 -31.97 -6.18
CA GLN A 322 -3.31 -32.81 -6.69
C GLN A 322 -4.35 -33.15 -5.60
N ASP A 323 -3.92 -33.24 -4.33
CA ASP A 323 -4.78 -33.54 -3.18
C ASP A 323 -5.79 -32.40 -2.89
N PHE A 324 -5.51 -31.20 -3.39
CA PHE A 324 -6.27 -29.97 -3.18
C PHE A 324 -6.96 -29.45 -4.45
N SER A 325 -6.94 -30.24 -5.53
CA SER A 325 -7.58 -29.88 -6.79
C SER A 325 -9.11 -29.99 -6.73
N ILE A 326 -9.80 -29.32 -7.67
CA ILE A 326 -11.24 -29.52 -7.86
C ILE A 326 -11.58 -31.00 -8.13
N TRP A 327 -10.72 -31.72 -8.84
CA TRP A 327 -10.90 -33.15 -9.14
C TRP A 327 -10.89 -33.98 -7.85
N ALA A 328 -9.92 -33.75 -6.96
CA ALA A 328 -9.86 -34.38 -5.64
C ALA A 328 -11.05 -33.97 -4.76
N ALA A 329 -11.51 -32.73 -4.84
CA ALA A 329 -12.72 -32.29 -4.15
C ALA A 329 -13.94 -33.11 -4.62
N CYS A 330 -14.09 -33.32 -5.93
CA CYS A 330 -15.19 -34.06 -6.54
C CYS A 330 -15.04 -35.59 -6.51
N GLY A 331 -13.92 -36.12 -6.00
CA GLY A 331 -13.66 -37.57 -6.00
C GLY A 331 -13.43 -38.14 -7.40
N ARG A 332 -12.90 -37.31 -8.32
CA ARG A 332 -12.59 -37.68 -9.70
C ARG A 332 -11.08 -37.57 -9.94
N SER A 333 -10.59 -38.28 -10.96
CA SER A 333 -9.22 -38.09 -11.44
C SER A 333 -9.16 -36.87 -12.36
N PRO A 334 -8.06 -36.08 -12.32
CA PRO A 334 -7.87 -35.01 -13.29
C PRO A 334 -7.80 -35.59 -14.71
N PRO A 335 -8.27 -34.87 -15.72
CA PRO A 335 -8.20 -35.34 -17.09
C PRO A 335 -6.76 -35.33 -17.57
N ASP A 336 -6.41 -36.23 -18.49
CA ASP A 336 -5.11 -36.21 -19.13
C ASP A 336 -5.02 -34.98 -20.05
N LEU A 337 -4.30 -33.96 -19.59
CA LEU A 337 -4.12 -32.71 -20.32
C LEU A 337 -3.42 -32.92 -21.68
N ALA A 338 -2.58 -33.95 -21.83
CA ALA A 338 -1.94 -34.27 -23.10
C ALA A 338 -2.94 -34.89 -24.09
N GLN A 339 -3.81 -35.77 -23.58
CA GLN A 339 -4.90 -36.35 -24.36
C GLN A 339 -5.94 -35.29 -24.76
N LEU A 340 -6.34 -34.42 -23.83
CA LEU A 340 -7.25 -33.31 -24.07
C LEU A 340 -6.74 -32.33 -25.14
N ALA A 341 -5.42 -32.09 -25.17
CA ALA A 341 -4.79 -31.27 -26.21
C ALA A 341 -4.81 -31.95 -27.59
N ALA A 342 -4.85 -33.28 -27.65
CA ALA A 342 -4.82 -34.07 -28.88
C ALA A 342 -6.22 -34.34 -29.48
N GLU A 343 -7.25 -34.53 -28.65
CA GLU A 343 -8.61 -34.92 -29.07
C GLU A 343 -9.36 -33.88 -29.93
N THR A 344 -8.89 -32.64 -29.97
CA THR A 344 -9.53 -31.54 -30.72
C THR A 344 -8.88 -31.22 -32.06
N GLY A 345 -7.90 -32.02 -32.52
CA GLY A 345 -7.30 -31.91 -33.85
C GLY A 345 -8.22 -32.26 -35.03
N GLY A 346 -9.46 -32.69 -34.76
CA GLY A 346 -10.46 -33.15 -35.73
C GLY A 346 -11.60 -32.17 -35.99
N SER A 347 -11.34 -30.87 -36.01
CA SER A 347 -12.24 -29.84 -36.59
C SER A 347 -11.51 -28.51 -36.53
N ALA A 348 -10.61 -28.29 -37.49
CA ALA A 348 -10.00 -26.99 -37.73
C ALA A 348 -11.06 -26.02 -38.29
N GLY A 349 -11.98 -25.58 -37.44
CA GLY A 349 -12.54 -24.24 -37.54
C GLY A 349 -11.46 -23.30 -37.03
N ALA A 350 -11.00 -22.42 -37.89
CA ALA A 350 -9.93 -21.46 -37.63
C ALA A 350 -9.99 -20.90 -36.19
N GLY A 351 -9.06 -21.35 -35.34
CA GLY A 351 -8.49 -20.43 -34.35
C GLY A 351 -7.96 -19.22 -35.10
N PRO A 352 -7.88 -18.02 -34.48
CA PRO A 352 -7.49 -16.82 -35.19
C PRO A 352 -6.19 -17.14 -35.91
N GLU A 353 -6.28 -17.21 -37.25
CA GLU A 353 -5.11 -17.26 -38.10
C GLU A 353 -4.21 -16.17 -37.55
N HIS A 354 -2.97 -16.55 -37.22
CA HIS A 354 -1.92 -15.58 -37.19
C HIS A 354 -2.06 -14.81 -38.48
N ALA A 355 -2.58 -13.59 -38.37
CA ALA A 355 -2.51 -12.61 -39.41
C ALA A 355 -1.09 -12.73 -39.92
N THR A 356 -1.02 -13.11 -41.19
CA THR A 356 0.07 -12.85 -42.10
C THR A 356 0.88 -11.67 -41.59
N THR A 357 2.20 -11.79 -41.66
CA THR A 357 3.21 -10.73 -41.58
C THR A 357 2.75 -9.42 -42.26
N GLU A 358 1.82 -8.72 -41.62
CA GLU A 358 1.57 -7.32 -41.84
C GLU A 358 2.78 -6.61 -41.24
N PRO A 359 3.32 -5.60 -41.93
CA PRO A 359 4.41 -4.82 -41.40
C PRO A 359 3.97 -4.32 -40.02
N LEU A 360 4.77 -4.68 -39.00
CA LEU A 360 4.69 -4.17 -37.63
C LEU A 360 3.95 -2.84 -37.63
N THR A 361 2.68 -2.87 -37.21
CA THR A 361 1.99 -1.66 -36.76
C THR A 361 3.02 -0.92 -35.90
N PRO A 362 3.31 0.36 -36.18
CA PRO A 362 4.42 1.05 -35.54
C PRO A 362 4.31 0.79 -34.05
N THR A 363 5.38 0.23 -33.48
CA THR A 363 5.47 -0.15 -32.07
C THR A 363 4.79 0.96 -31.29
N PRO A 364 3.72 0.68 -30.50
CA PRO A 364 3.01 1.74 -29.82
C PRO A 364 4.07 2.61 -29.15
N ARG A 365 4.15 3.88 -29.57
CA ARG A 365 5.13 4.80 -29.00
C ARG A 365 4.67 5.01 -27.57
N TYR A 366 5.23 4.22 -26.67
CA TYR A 366 5.07 4.43 -25.24
C TYR A 366 5.80 5.74 -24.95
N GLU A 367 5.05 6.83 -24.91
CA GLU A 367 5.63 8.12 -24.57
C GLU A 367 5.99 8.12 -23.08
N ALA A 368 7.21 8.56 -22.77
CA ALA A 368 7.59 8.76 -21.38
C ALA A 368 6.62 9.79 -20.78
N PRO A 369 6.09 9.56 -19.57
CA PRO A 369 5.17 10.51 -18.96
C PRO A 369 5.81 11.89 -18.89
N VAL A 370 5.04 12.91 -19.28
CA VAL A 370 5.45 14.31 -19.10
C VAL A 370 5.40 14.60 -17.61
N PHE A 371 6.56 14.88 -17.03
CA PHE A 371 6.61 15.41 -15.67
C PHE A 371 6.60 16.92 -15.76
N ASP A 372 5.62 17.55 -15.13
CA ASP A 372 5.65 18.99 -14.85
C ASP A 372 6.96 19.31 -14.13
N GLU A 373 7.56 20.45 -14.45
CA GLU A 373 8.65 20.97 -13.62
C GLU A 373 8.18 21.03 -12.17
N ALA A 374 9.02 20.54 -11.25
CA ALA A 374 8.70 20.44 -9.85
C ALA A 374 8.41 21.85 -9.28
N LEU A 375 7.15 22.24 -9.35
CA LEU A 375 6.68 23.53 -8.85
C LEU A 375 6.62 23.39 -7.35
N LEU A 376 7.58 24.01 -6.67
CA LEU A 376 7.39 24.42 -5.28
C LEU A 376 6.18 25.35 -5.27
N ARG A 377 5.03 24.82 -4.84
CA ARG A 377 3.84 25.63 -4.60
C ARG A 377 3.80 25.91 -3.11
N PRO A 378 4.35 27.05 -2.65
CA PRO A 378 4.15 27.43 -1.27
C PRO A 378 2.68 27.81 -1.11
N LEU A 379 1.97 27.12 -0.23
CA LEU A 379 0.65 27.52 0.20
C LEU A 379 0.80 28.23 1.53
N PHE A 380 0.50 29.52 1.56
CA PHE A 380 0.44 30.30 2.80
C PHE A 380 -1.02 30.55 3.16
N GLU A 381 -1.46 30.03 4.30
CA GLU A 381 -2.71 30.35 4.96
C GLU A 381 -2.39 31.17 6.21
N LEU A 382 -2.64 32.47 6.14
CA LEU A 382 -2.55 33.40 7.26
C LEU A 382 -3.96 33.83 7.65
N GLY A 383 -4.29 33.73 8.93
CA GLY A 383 -5.60 34.12 9.42
C GLY A 383 -5.61 34.73 10.81
N GLY A 384 -6.61 35.56 11.08
CA GLY A 384 -6.81 36.24 12.36
C GLY A 384 -8.16 35.88 12.98
N GLY A 385 -8.23 35.79 14.31
CA GLY A 385 -9.46 35.41 15.02
C GLY A 385 -9.52 35.85 16.49
N GLY A 386 -10.69 35.72 17.13
CA GLY A 386 -10.88 36.06 18.55
C GLY A 386 -10.94 34.81 19.44
N PHE A 387 -10.41 34.91 20.67
CA PHE A 387 -10.50 33.88 21.73
C PHE A 387 -11.49 34.31 22.82
N ARG A 388 -12.20 33.37 23.44
CA ARG A 388 -12.97 33.64 24.67
C ARG A 388 -12.65 32.59 25.73
N ASN A 389 -11.84 32.99 26.70
CA ASN A 389 -12.04 32.59 28.10
C ASN A 389 -11.74 33.75 29.08
N ASP A 390 -10.95 34.76 28.68
CA ASP A 390 -10.63 35.94 29.52
C ASP A 390 -10.64 37.32 28.80
N GLY A 391 -10.76 37.36 27.46
CA GLY A 391 -11.29 38.53 26.74
C GLY A 391 -10.31 39.54 26.10
N SER A 392 -9.04 39.21 25.84
CA SER A 392 -8.14 40.17 25.14
C SER A 392 -7.09 39.61 24.17
N ALA A 393 -7.12 38.31 23.85
CA ALA A 393 -6.14 37.71 22.94
C ALA A 393 -6.61 37.70 21.47
N TRP A 394 -5.71 38.10 20.56
CA TRP A 394 -5.85 37.96 19.11
C TRP A 394 -5.22 36.62 18.68
N ASN A 395 -5.93 35.82 17.92
CA ASN A 395 -5.41 34.56 17.38
C ASN A 395 -4.79 34.79 16.00
N ALA A 396 -3.62 34.19 15.77
CA ALA A 396 -3.01 34.06 14.47
C ALA A 396 -2.99 32.58 14.06
N LEU A 397 -3.69 32.25 12.97
CA LEU A 397 -3.53 30.97 12.31
C LEU A 397 -2.35 31.08 11.34
N LEU A 398 -1.38 30.18 11.48
CA LEU A 398 -0.27 30.07 10.55
C LEU A 398 -0.23 28.66 9.99
N ARG A 399 -0.53 28.53 8.71
CA ARG A 399 -0.38 27.27 7.99
C ARG A 399 0.41 27.51 6.73
N THR A 400 1.57 26.88 6.67
CA THR A 400 2.49 27.00 5.54
C THR A 400 2.86 25.62 5.04
N ARG A 401 2.72 25.39 3.74
CA ARG A 401 3.03 24.09 3.13
C ARG A 401 3.94 24.29 1.94
N PHE A 402 5.11 23.66 1.97
CA PHE A 402 6.03 23.62 0.84
C PHE A 402 5.86 22.29 0.12
N LEU A 403 4.98 22.30 -0.87
CA LEU A 403 4.70 21.13 -1.69
C LEU A 403 5.70 21.09 -2.84
N LEU A 404 6.60 20.10 -2.82
CA LEU A 404 7.32 19.70 -4.02
C LEU A 404 6.44 18.66 -4.72
N HIS A 405 5.88 19.06 -5.85
CA HIS A 405 5.03 18.20 -6.62
C HIS A 405 5.88 17.43 -7.64
N GLU A 406 5.92 16.10 -7.51
CA GLU A 406 6.38 15.25 -8.61
C GLU A 406 5.13 14.61 -9.22
N THR A 407 4.40 15.36 -10.04
CA THR A 407 3.41 14.73 -10.92
C THR A 407 4.15 13.93 -11.97
N VAL A 408 3.98 12.62 -11.94
CA VAL A 408 3.86 11.88 -13.19
C VAL A 408 2.55 12.41 -13.80
N GLY A 409 2.62 13.21 -14.86
CA GLY A 409 1.46 13.84 -15.47
C GLY A 409 0.32 12.82 -15.70
N PRO A 410 -0.93 13.14 -15.32
CA PRO A 410 -2.08 12.33 -15.69
C PRO A 410 -2.47 12.72 -17.12
N GLU A 411 -2.28 11.84 -18.10
CA GLU A 411 -2.79 12.11 -19.46
C GLU A 411 -3.89 11.17 -19.93
N ASP A 412 -4.09 10.00 -19.31
CA ASP A 412 -5.34 9.27 -19.50
C ASP A 412 -6.38 9.76 -18.50
N THR A 413 -7.35 10.54 -18.99
CA THR A 413 -8.61 10.86 -18.29
C THR A 413 -9.39 9.62 -17.84
N TRP A 414 -8.96 8.43 -18.28
CA TRP A 414 -9.54 7.12 -18.02
C TRP A 414 -8.79 6.30 -16.95
N ASP A 415 -7.58 6.69 -16.55
CA ASP A 415 -6.98 6.18 -15.32
C ASP A 415 -7.78 6.77 -14.16
N ALA A 416 -8.91 6.14 -13.79
CA ALA A 416 -9.69 6.43 -12.59
C ALA A 416 -8.89 6.16 -11.30
N VAL A 417 -7.56 6.08 -11.38
CA VAL A 417 -6.65 5.91 -10.26
C VAL A 417 -5.50 6.85 -10.51
N ARG A 418 -5.73 8.14 -10.22
CA ARG A 418 -4.62 9.10 -10.12
C ARG A 418 -3.71 8.59 -9.01
N THR A 419 -2.43 8.33 -9.31
CA THR A 419 -1.40 7.99 -8.30
C THR A 419 -0.34 9.10 -8.19
N PRO A 420 -0.72 10.37 -7.93
CA PRO A 420 0.25 11.40 -7.68
C PRO A 420 1.05 10.99 -6.45
N GLU A 421 2.37 10.92 -6.62
CA GLU A 421 3.30 10.75 -5.52
C GLU A 421 3.72 12.14 -5.09
N TYR A 422 3.23 12.58 -3.93
CA TYR A 422 3.67 13.83 -3.36
C TYR A 422 4.86 13.55 -2.47
N LEU A 423 5.97 14.23 -2.73
CA LEU A 423 7.04 14.38 -1.75
C LEU A 423 6.91 15.76 -1.13
N LEU A 424 6.19 15.86 -0.02
CA LEU A 424 6.16 17.06 0.78
C LEU A 424 7.51 17.21 1.49
N TRP A 425 8.25 18.24 1.12
CA TRP A 425 9.62 18.51 1.57
C TRP A 425 9.67 19.34 2.86
N ALA A 426 8.55 19.98 3.23
CA ALA A 426 8.31 20.57 4.54
C ALA A 426 6.84 21.01 4.66
N SER A 427 6.20 20.69 5.79
CA SER A 427 4.93 21.28 6.21
C SER A 427 5.10 21.90 7.58
N LEU A 428 4.56 23.09 7.78
CA LEU A 428 4.38 23.68 9.10
C LEU A 428 2.91 24.08 9.23
N ASP A 429 2.15 23.31 9.99
CA ASP A 429 0.74 23.55 10.27
C ASP A 429 0.61 23.92 11.76
N GLY A 430 0.04 25.08 12.11
CA GLY A 430 -0.14 25.41 13.51
C GLY A 430 -1.06 26.57 13.86
N HIS A 431 -1.43 26.61 15.14
CA HIS A 431 -2.29 27.61 15.75
C HIS A 431 -1.51 28.40 16.79
N LEU A 432 -1.63 29.73 16.79
CA LEU A 432 -1.01 30.61 17.77
C LEU A 432 -2.07 31.58 18.32
N ALA A 433 -2.09 31.77 19.63
CA ALA A 433 -2.81 32.88 20.25
C ALA A 433 -1.79 33.89 20.77
N LEU A 434 -2.03 35.16 20.49
CA LEU A 434 -1.22 36.30 20.93
C LEU A 434 -2.05 37.14 21.92
N GLY A 435 -1.59 37.21 23.16
CA GLY A 435 -2.14 38.10 24.17
C GLY A 435 -1.33 39.39 24.24
N SER A 436 -1.98 40.52 24.52
CA SER A 436 -1.30 41.73 24.95
C SER A 436 -1.40 41.86 26.46
N SER A 437 -0.26 42.07 27.14
CA SER A 437 -0.21 42.40 28.56
C SER A 437 0.56 43.71 28.77
N PRO A 438 0.45 44.38 29.93
CA PRO A 438 1.31 45.52 30.26
C PRO A 438 2.81 45.22 30.19
N ALA A 439 3.21 43.94 30.32
CA ALA A 439 4.58 43.48 30.21
C ALA A 439 5.03 43.16 28.77
N GLY A 440 4.16 43.36 27.77
CA GLY A 440 4.42 43.06 26.36
C GLY A 440 3.50 41.99 25.78
N VAL A 441 3.82 41.54 24.57
CA VAL A 441 3.09 40.48 23.86
C VAL A 441 3.43 39.13 24.46
N THR A 442 2.40 38.35 24.80
CA THR A 442 2.53 36.98 25.31
C THR A 442 1.97 35.98 24.31
N VAL A 443 2.50 34.75 24.32
CA VAL A 443 1.95 33.63 23.54
C VAL A 443 1.30 32.65 24.53
N PRO A 444 0.03 32.87 24.92
CA PRO A 444 -0.66 31.97 25.84
C PRO A 444 -0.91 30.57 25.27
N TYR A 445 -1.01 30.46 23.94
CA TYR A 445 -1.23 29.20 23.22
C TYR A 445 -0.39 29.11 21.95
N ALA A 446 0.23 27.95 21.75
CA ALA A 446 0.83 27.52 20.50
C ALA A 446 0.65 26.00 20.32
N ASP A 447 0.22 25.56 19.15
CA ASP A 447 0.35 24.17 18.69
C ASP A 447 0.91 24.22 17.27
N LEU A 448 2.20 23.89 17.12
CA LEU A 448 2.91 23.92 15.84
C LEU A 448 3.33 22.50 15.48
N ARG A 449 2.95 22.03 14.30
CA ARG A 449 3.31 20.73 13.75
C ARG A 449 4.21 20.92 12.55
N PHE A 450 5.45 20.47 12.67
CA PHE A 450 6.43 20.45 11.59
C PHE A 450 6.59 19.03 11.06
N THR A 451 6.45 18.89 9.75
CA THR A 451 6.62 17.64 9.01
C THR A 451 7.74 17.84 8.00
N PRO A 452 8.96 17.37 8.28
CA PRO A 452 10.10 17.61 7.40
C PRO A 452 9.99 16.82 6.10
N VAL A 453 9.54 15.56 6.16
CA VAL A 453 9.35 14.76 4.94
C VAL A 453 8.06 13.98 5.05
N GLN A 454 7.16 14.16 4.08
CA GLN A 454 6.00 13.29 3.91
C GLN A 454 5.93 12.78 2.48
N ARG A 455 5.90 11.45 2.33
CA ARG A 455 5.58 10.80 1.07
C ARG A 455 4.11 10.39 1.10
N ARG A 456 3.28 11.00 0.25
CA ARG A 456 1.84 10.75 0.18
C ARG A 456 1.47 10.18 -1.17
N PHE A 457 0.58 9.20 -1.14
CA PHE A 457 -0.05 8.57 -2.28
C PHE A 457 -1.53 8.86 -2.19
N GLU A 458 -2.14 9.19 -3.32
CA GLU A 458 -3.59 9.31 -3.45
C GLU A 458 -4.05 8.32 -4.50
N LEU A 459 -5.27 7.82 -4.33
CA LEU A 459 -6.01 6.97 -5.23
C LEU A 459 -7.40 7.61 -5.32
N ASN A 460 -7.68 8.28 -6.42
CA ASN A 460 -8.95 8.97 -6.61
C ASN A 460 -9.73 8.28 -7.72
N ASN A 461 -10.76 7.52 -7.33
CA ASN A 461 -11.68 6.86 -8.23
C ASN A 461 -12.77 7.81 -8.70
N VAL A 462 -12.53 8.42 -9.86
CA VAL A 462 -13.46 9.37 -10.49
C VAL A 462 -14.81 8.71 -10.80
N ALA A 463 -14.83 7.41 -11.10
CA ALA A 463 -16.07 6.71 -11.44
C ALA A 463 -16.94 6.40 -10.21
N THR A 464 -16.33 6.00 -9.09
CA THR A 464 -17.08 5.66 -7.85
C THR A 464 -17.20 6.84 -6.87
N GLY A 465 -16.40 7.89 -7.06
CA GLY A 465 -16.24 8.99 -6.13
C GLY A 465 -15.42 8.63 -4.89
N GLU A 466 -14.78 7.45 -4.85
CA GLU A 466 -13.96 7.02 -3.72
C GLU A 466 -12.57 7.66 -3.77
N GLU A 467 -12.10 8.09 -2.61
CA GLU A 467 -10.79 8.70 -2.43
C GLU A 467 -10.05 7.92 -1.34
N LEU A 468 -8.83 7.45 -1.61
CA LEU A 468 -7.93 6.88 -0.61
C LEU A 468 -6.59 7.60 -0.69
N ALA A 469 -6.19 8.26 0.39
CA ALA A 469 -4.87 8.82 0.52
C ALA A 469 -4.12 8.12 1.64
N VAL A 470 -2.90 7.66 1.37
CA VAL A 470 -2.01 7.06 2.38
C VAL A 470 -0.68 7.77 2.31
N GLY A 471 -0.18 8.21 3.46
CA GLY A 471 1.10 8.91 3.57
C GLY A 471 1.96 8.38 4.69
N VAL A 472 3.27 8.37 4.46
CA VAL A 472 4.30 8.10 5.45
C VAL A 472 5.04 9.40 5.72
N VAL A 473 5.19 9.73 7.00
CA VAL A 473 5.87 10.92 7.50
C VAL A 473 7.13 10.49 8.23
N LEU A 474 8.24 11.17 8.00
CA LEU A 474 9.48 10.95 8.74
C LEU A 474 9.71 12.11 9.70
N LEU A 475 10.10 11.79 10.94
CA LEU A 475 10.46 12.77 11.97
C LEU A 475 9.43 13.90 12.17
N PRO A 476 8.11 13.59 12.30
CA PRO A 476 7.16 14.64 12.67
C PRO A 476 7.56 15.24 14.03
N LEU A 477 7.47 16.55 14.12
CA LEU A 477 7.78 17.35 15.31
C LEU A 477 6.54 18.16 15.68
N ARG A 478 6.15 18.12 16.95
CA ARG A 478 5.10 18.96 17.52
C ARG A 478 5.67 19.82 18.63
N LEU A 479 5.44 21.12 18.56
CA LEU A 479 5.77 22.10 19.58
C LEU A 479 4.47 22.63 20.17
N THR A 480 4.28 22.46 21.47
CA THR A 480 3.09 22.96 22.17
C THR A 480 3.47 23.97 23.23
N ARG A 481 2.57 24.93 23.49
CA ARG A 481 2.62 25.83 24.63
C ARG A 481 1.18 26.10 25.01
N PHE A 482 0.83 25.84 26.25
CA PHE A 482 -0.51 26.12 26.72
C PHE A 482 -0.51 26.49 28.20
N LEU A 483 -0.49 27.80 28.46
CA LEU A 483 -0.33 28.32 29.82
C LEU A 483 -1.54 27.98 30.71
N ALA A 484 -2.73 27.82 30.14
CA ALA A 484 -3.93 27.45 30.90
C ALA A 484 -3.93 26.00 31.39
N LEU A 485 -3.19 25.09 30.74
CA LEU A 485 -2.89 23.75 31.29
C LEU A 485 -1.48 23.67 31.88
N ASP A 486 -0.91 24.81 32.30
CA ASP A 486 0.36 24.83 33.00
C ASP A 486 1.50 24.16 32.20
N ARG A 487 1.56 24.46 30.89
CA ARG A 487 2.61 23.96 29.97
C ARG A 487 3.27 25.13 29.25
N SER A 488 4.49 25.50 29.62
CA SER A 488 5.21 26.62 28.98
C SER A 488 5.88 26.25 27.66
N LEU A 489 6.28 24.99 27.52
CA LEU A 489 6.82 24.41 26.30
C LEU A 489 6.67 22.88 26.36
N GLY A 490 6.10 22.30 25.32
CA GLY A 490 6.10 20.87 25.06
C GLY A 490 6.75 20.60 23.71
N VAL A 491 7.58 19.55 23.65
CA VAL A 491 8.21 19.08 22.42
C VAL A 491 7.93 17.60 22.30
N GLU A 492 7.34 17.20 21.19
CA GLU A 492 7.10 15.80 20.84
C GLU A 492 7.71 15.53 19.47
N THR A 493 8.43 14.43 19.34
CA THR A 493 8.91 13.97 18.04
C THR A 493 8.78 12.46 17.96
N SER A 494 8.39 11.96 16.78
CA SER A 494 8.29 10.54 16.49
C SER A 494 9.26 10.18 15.38
N VAL A 495 9.68 8.91 15.32
CA VAL A 495 10.57 8.45 14.23
C VAL A 495 9.83 8.42 12.89
N ILE A 496 8.62 7.85 12.89
CA ILE A 496 7.79 7.66 11.71
C ILE A 496 6.31 7.84 12.05
N GLY A 497 5.56 8.41 11.11
CA GLY A 497 4.11 8.54 11.19
C GLY A 497 3.44 7.94 9.96
N VAL A 498 2.29 7.31 10.16
CA VAL A 498 1.41 6.88 9.07
C VAL A 498 0.15 7.73 9.11
N ARG A 499 -0.32 8.17 7.95
CA ARG A 499 -1.54 8.95 7.76
C ARG A 499 -2.37 8.24 6.70
N ALA A 500 -3.63 7.96 6.97
CA ALA A 500 -4.57 7.46 5.97
C ALA A 500 -5.83 8.31 5.97
N ARG A 501 -6.41 8.55 4.80
CA ARG A 501 -7.68 9.24 4.61
C ARG A 501 -8.49 8.47 3.60
N LEU A 502 -9.69 8.09 4.00
CA LEU A 502 -10.68 7.45 3.13
C LEU A 502 -11.85 8.42 2.97
N GLY A 503 -12.21 8.72 1.73
CA GLY A 503 -13.31 9.61 1.38
C GLY A 503 -14.23 8.98 0.35
N ARG A 504 -15.47 9.48 0.31
CA ARG A 504 -16.40 9.16 -0.76
C ARG A 504 -17.22 10.39 -1.11
N ARG A 505 -17.34 10.68 -2.40
CA ARG A 505 -18.19 11.73 -2.94
C ARG A 505 -19.46 11.15 -3.55
N PHE A 506 -20.56 11.87 -3.37
CA PHE A 506 -21.91 11.49 -3.76
C PHE A 506 -22.63 12.63 -4.51
N GLY A 507 -23.72 12.27 -5.19
CA GLY A 507 -24.60 13.19 -5.92
C GLY A 507 -24.18 13.46 -7.36
N GLU A 508 -25.07 14.08 -8.13
CA GLU A 508 -24.76 14.56 -9.48
C GLU A 508 -23.57 15.53 -9.41
N ARG A 509 -22.51 15.22 -10.15
CA ARG A 509 -21.22 15.94 -10.14
C ARG A 509 -20.43 15.87 -8.81
N GLN A 510 -20.70 14.87 -7.95
CA GLN A 510 -19.86 14.58 -6.77
C GLN A 510 -19.72 15.77 -5.79
N ARG A 511 -20.81 16.51 -5.56
CA ARG A 511 -20.81 17.74 -4.76
C ARG A 511 -20.77 17.50 -3.25
N THR A 512 -21.20 16.34 -2.77
CA THR A 512 -21.21 16.03 -1.33
C THR A 512 -20.13 15.00 -1.04
N GLY A 513 -19.16 15.33 -0.20
CA GLY A 513 -18.11 14.42 0.24
C GLY A 513 -18.28 14.04 1.70
N VAL A 514 -18.01 12.79 2.05
CA VAL A 514 -17.72 12.39 3.44
C VAL A 514 -16.35 11.77 3.50
N PHE A 515 -15.65 11.92 4.62
CA PHE A 515 -14.36 11.29 4.79
C PHE A 515 -14.09 10.92 6.24
N GLY A 516 -13.19 9.95 6.42
CA GLY A 516 -12.52 9.63 7.66
C GLY A 516 -11.01 9.65 7.44
N ALA A 517 -10.26 10.10 8.43
CA ALA A 517 -8.81 10.08 8.44
C ALA A 517 -8.30 9.53 9.76
N VAL A 518 -7.19 8.79 9.68
CA VAL A 518 -6.48 8.24 10.82
C VAL A 518 -5.00 8.59 10.70
N ALA A 519 -4.42 8.96 11.83
CA ALA A 519 -3.00 9.22 11.98
C ALA A 519 -2.46 8.37 13.12
N LEU A 520 -1.37 7.65 12.86
CA LEU A 520 -0.65 6.89 13.88
C LEU A 520 0.81 7.29 13.85
N ASP A 521 1.34 7.77 14.98
CA ASP A 521 2.76 8.05 15.15
C ASP A 521 3.45 6.99 15.98
N SER A 522 4.65 6.62 15.57
CA SER A 522 5.51 5.68 16.27
C SER A 522 6.05 6.28 17.56
N PRO A 523 6.68 5.44 18.40
CA PRO A 523 7.45 5.96 19.52
C PRO A 523 8.52 6.97 19.12
N GLY A 524 8.89 7.82 20.07
CA GLY A 524 9.93 8.84 19.93
C GLY A 524 10.19 9.55 21.25
N TYR A 525 10.40 10.86 21.22
CA TYR A 525 10.75 11.66 22.39
C TYR A 525 9.64 12.63 22.75
N LYS A 526 9.36 12.77 24.05
CA LYS A 526 8.42 13.77 24.60
C LYS A 526 9.07 14.50 25.75
N SER A 527 8.92 15.82 25.75
CA SER A 527 9.27 16.67 26.89
C SER A 527 8.22 17.75 27.10
N ALA A 528 8.03 18.14 28.35
CA ALA A 528 7.16 19.26 28.71
C ALA A 528 7.72 20.01 29.92
N LEU A 529 7.57 21.33 29.94
CA LEU A 529 7.93 22.20 31.05
C LEU A 529 6.67 22.75 31.71
N HIS A 530 6.60 22.62 33.04
CA HIS A 530 5.46 23.03 33.87
C HIS A 530 5.85 24.24 34.74
N PRO A 531 5.32 25.44 34.46
CA PRO A 531 5.66 26.65 35.22
C PRO A 531 5.26 26.64 36.68
N SER A 532 4.11 26.04 37.03
CA SER A 532 3.55 26.14 38.37
C SER A 532 4.42 25.48 39.44
N ASP A 533 5.18 24.46 39.07
CA ASP A 533 6.03 23.68 39.97
C ASP A 533 7.51 23.67 39.57
N GLY A 534 7.86 24.34 38.47
CA GLY A 534 9.22 24.37 37.91
C GLY A 534 9.73 23.02 37.42
N GLN A 535 8.86 22.02 37.27
CA GLN A 535 9.25 20.67 36.89
C GLN A 535 9.25 20.48 35.37
N ALA A 536 10.04 19.50 34.93
CA ALA A 536 10.12 19.10 33.54
C ALA A 536 9.79 17.61 33.41
N PHE A 537 8.82 17.28 32.57
CA PHE A 537 8.65 15.92 32.09
C PHE A 537 9.67 15.65 30.98
N GLN A 538 10.39 14.53 31.08
CA GLN A 538 11.21 14.01 29.99
C GLN A 538 10.99 12.51 29.87
N GLY A 539 10.68 12.06 28.65
CA GLY A 539 10.33 10.66 28.45
C GLY A 539 10.26 10.24 26.99
N VAL A 540 9.81 9.01 26.85
CA VAL A 540 9.50 8.38 25.58
C VAL A 540 8.07 8.73 25.20
N HIS A 541 7.91 9.31 24.01
CA HIS A 541 6.63 9.34 23.35
C HIS A 541 6.32 7.91 22.91
N ALA A 542 5.22 7.31 23.35
CA ALA A 542 4.90 5.92 23.02
C ALA A 542 4.14 5.84 21.69
N ALA A 543 3.05 6.60 21.56
CA ALA A 543 2.29 6.69 20.32
C ALA A 543 1.33 7.89 20.35
N THR A 544 0.97 8.37 19.16
CA THR A 544 -0.19 9.25 18.97
C THR A 544 -1.18 8.58 18.03
N LEU A 545 -2.44 8.52 18.43
CA LEU A 545 -3.55 8.18 17.54
C LEU A 545 -4.39 9.44 17.34
N ALA A 546 -4.60 9.86 16.10
CA ALA A 546 -5.59 10.87 15.77
C ALA A 546 -6.63 10.30 14.81
N LEU A 547 -7.88 10.68 15.03
CA LEU A 547 -9.03 10.31 14.21
C LEU A 547 -9.76 11.59 13.83
N GLU A 548 -10.09 11.73 12.56
CA GLU A 548 -10.85 12.86 12.04
C GLU A 548 -11.92 12.33 11.09
N THR A 549 -13.09 12.94 11.11
CA THR A 549 -14.17 12.68 10.18
C THR A 549 -14.73 14.00 9.72
N GLY A 550 -15.25 14.05 8.49
CA GLY A 550 -15.87 15.26 8.01
C GLY A 550 -16.84 15.04 6.88
N ALA A 551 -17.66 16.05 6.68
CA ALA A 551 -18.58 16.16 5.57
C ALA A 551 -18.33 17.50 4.86
N GLU A 552 -18.30 17.47 3.54
CA GLU A 552 -18.11 18.64 2.69
C GLU A 552 -19.25 18.75 1.68
N LEU A 553 -19.72 19.96 1.45
CA LEU A 553 -20.72 20.28 0.43
C LEU A 553 -20.20 21.37 -0.48
N GLN A 554 -20.08 21.06 -1.76
CA GLN A 554 -19.62 21.98 -2.79
C GLN A 554 -20.83 22.64 -3.47
N LEU A 555 -20.97 23.95 -3.27
CA LEU A 555 -22.04 24.79 -3.82
C LEU A 555 -21.48 25.60 -5.00
N GLY A 556 -21.62 25.05 -6.21
CA GLY A 556 -21.04 25.65 -7.42
C GLY A 556 -19.53 25.42 -7.51
N THR A 557 -18.81 26.30 -8.22
CA THR A 557 -17.35 26.18 -8.42
C THR A 557 -16.51 26.92 -7.38
N GLN A 558 -17.14 27.80 -6.60
CA GLN A 558 -16.43 28.73 -5.73
C GLN A 558 -16.73 28.54 -4.24
N LEU A 559 -17.86 27.96 -3.84
CA LEU A 559 -18.23 27.86 -2.44
C LEU A 559 -18.14 26.40 -1.95
N ARG A 560 -17.45 26.17 -0.84
CA ARG A 560 -17.43 24.86 -0.16
C ARG A 560 -17.75 25.03 1.31
N LEU A 561 -18.74 24.29 1.78
CA LEU A 561 -19.08 24.18 3.20
C LEU A 561 -18.46 22.89 3.75
N GLY A 562 -17.91 22.94 4.95
CA GLY A 562 -17.30 21.78 5.60
C GLY A 562 -17.63 21.72 7.08
N LEU A 563 -17.88 20.51 7.56
CA LEU A 563 -17.96 20.17 8.98
C LEU A 563 -16.93 19.09 9.27
N LEU A 564 -16.10 19.30 10.29
CA LEU A 564 -15.07 18.37 10.73
C LEU A 564 -15.26 18.07 12.21
N LEU A 565 -15.09 16.81 12.57
CA LEU A 565 -15.07 16.31 13.94
C LEU A 565 -13.82 15.46 14.08
N GLY A 566 -13.01 15.75 15.07
CA GLY A 566 -11.76 15.03 15.26
C GLY A 566 -11.32 14.98 16.71
N GLY A 567 -10.30 14.17 16.94
CA GLY A 567 -9.64 14.08 18.22
C GLY A 567 -8.29 13.37 18.11
N SER A 568 -7.46 13.56 19.13
CA SER A 568 -6.19 12.84 19.24
C SER A 568 -5.93 12.43 20.68
N ALA A 569 -5.21 11.32 20.82
CA ALA A 569 -4.70 10.83 22.09
C ALA A 569 -3.21 10.54 21.92
N SER A 570 -2.39 11.17 22.75
CA SER A 570 -0.95 10.91 22.83
C SER A 570 -0.62 10.26 24.17
N LEU A 571 0.24 9.25 24.14
CA LEU A 571 0.71 8.55 25.33
C LEU A 571 2.22 8.77 25.48
N GLY A 572 2.65 9.19 26.66
CA GLY A 572 4.05 9.30 27.04
C GLY A 572 4.37 8.41 28.24
N LEU A 573 5.64 8.01 28.36
CA LEU A 573 6.19 7.30 29.51
C LEU A 573 7.52 7.95 29.88
N GLY A 574 7.67 8.40 31.13
CA GLY A 574 8.87 9.15 31.49
C GLY A 574 9.03 9.40 32.98
N TRP A 575 9.91 10.34 33.26
CA TRP A 575 10.27 10.76 34.62
C TRP A 575 10.15 12.26 34.75
N ASP A 576 9.69 12.69 35.92
CA ASP A 576 9.62 14.10 36.28
C ASP A 576 10.97 14.49 36.90
N ARG A 577 11.68 15.45 36.29
CA ARG A 577 12.89 16.02 36.91
C ARG A 577 12.49 16.82 38.15
N GLY A 578 12.66 16.21 39.32
CA GLY A 578 12.30 16.77 40.63
C GLY A 578 11.54 15.81 41.54
N GLY A 579 11.03 14.68 41.00
CA GLY A 579 10.39 13.61 41.77
C GLY A 579 11.03 12.23 41.50
N SER A 580 10.91 11.29 42.43
CA SER A 580 11.40 9.91 42.28
C SER A 580 10.44 8.98 41.51
N GLY A 581 9.37 9.53 40.92
CA GLY A 581 8.26 8.78 40.34
C GLY A 581 8.31 8.63 38.82
N PHE A 582 7.90 7.45 38.33
CA PHE A 582 7.57 7.21 36.93
C PHE A 582 6.19 7.78 36.62
N SER A 583 6.05 8.52 35.51
CA SER A 583 4.78 9.11 35.07
C SER A 583 4.42 8.66 33.66
N ALA A 584 3.12 8.49 33.41
CA ALA A 584 2.57 8.08 32.12
C ALA A 584 1.57 9.14 31.62
N PRO A 585 2.03 10.36 31.26
CA PRO A 585 1.12 11.42 30.89
C PRO A 585 0.39 11.08 29.58
N ALA A 586 -0.90 11.39 29.54
CA ALA A 586 -1.72 11.30 28.35
C ALA A 586 -2.26 12.68 27.98
N ASP A 587 -2.04 13.13 26.75
CA ASP A 587 -2.69 14.34 26.23
C ASP A 587 -3.85 13.92 25.34
N LEU A 588 -5.02 14.49 25.59
CA LEU A 588 -6.25 14.25 24.88
C LEU A 588 -6.71 15.54 24.22
N GLU A 589 -7.16 15.44 22.98
CA GLU A 589 -7.73 16.54 22.21
C GLU A 589 -9.04 16.06 21.58
N ALA A 590 -10.08 16.87 21.65
CA ALA A 590 -11.29 16.72 20.85
C ALA A 590 -11.64 18.07 20.23
N HIS A 591 -12.04 18.10 18.96
CA HIS A 591 -12.44 19.33 18.30
C HIS A 591 -13.59 19.13 17.31
N ALA A 592 -14.34 20.20 17.10
CA ALA A 592 -15.37 20.34 16.08
C ALA A 592 -15.13 21.64 15.32
N GLU A 593 -15.08 21.59 13.99
CA GLU A 593 -14.81 22.73 13.13
C GLU A 593 -15.87 22.85 12.05
N ALA A 594 -16.46 24.03 11.92
CA ALA A 594 -17.28 24.42 10.80
C ALA A 594 -16.47 25.40 9.94
N GLN A 595 -16.41 25.16 8.63
CA GLN A 595 -15.67 26.00 7.70
C GLN A 595 -16.45 26.31 6.43
N VAL A 596 -16.18 27.47 5.87
CA VAL A 596 -16.69 27.95 4.60
C VAL A 596 -15.51 28.44 3.77
N ASP A 597 -15.16 27.71 2.71
CA ASP A 597 -14.21 28.20 1.71
C ASP A 597 -14.98 29.07 0.71
N VAL A 598 -14.64 30.35 0.65
CA VAL A 598 -15.17 31.31 -0.31
C VAL A 598 -14.10 31.51 -1.38
N THR A 599 -14.35 30.96 -2.57
CA THR A 599 -13.38 30.80 -3.65
C THR A 599 -12.18 29.92 -3.26
N ARG A 600 -11.15 29.90 -4.11
CA ARG A 600 -9.88 29.22 -3.81
C ARG A 600 -8.97 30.02 -2.87
N PHE A 601 -9.33 31.26 -2.53
CA PHE A 601 -8.46 32.22 -1.86
C PHE A 601 -8.80 32.52 -0.41
N SER A 602 -10.02 32.28 0.07
CA SER A 602 -10.36 32.56 1.46
C SER A 602 -11.16 31.44 2.11
N ARG A 603 -10.93 31.26 3.41
CA ARG A 603 -11.67 30.32 4.26
C ARG A 603 -12.05 31.00 5.56
N LEU A 604 -13.33 30.97 5.88
CA LEU A 604 -13.87 31.30 7.19
C LEU A 604 -14.02 30.01 8.00
N PHE A 605 -13.70 30.03 9.28
CA PHE A 605 -13.86 28.86 10.13
C PHE A 605 -14.23 29.24 11.57
N VAL A 606 -14.94 28.32 12.24
CA VAL A 606 -15.22 28.33 13.67
C VAL A 606 -14.90 26.93 14.20
N ARG A 607 -14.00 26.85 15.17
CA ARG A 607 -13.50 25.62 15.77
C ARG A 607 -13.68 25.69 17.29
N GLY A 608 -14.46 24.77 17.84
CA GLY A 608 -14.47 24.46 19.27
C GLY A 608 -13.53 23.29 19.53
N GLN A 609 -12.70 23.39 20.56
CA GLN A 609 -11.72 22.38 20.95
C GLN A 609 -11.72 22.21 22.46
N LEU A 610 -11.49 20.99 22.92
CA LEU A 610 -11.29 20.62 24.31
C LEU A 610 -9.94 19.92 24.40
N GLU A 611 -9.00 20.51 25.12
CA GLU A 611 -7.73 19.87 25.45
C GLU A 611 -7.79 19.36 26.89
N ALA A 612 -7.21 18.19 27.13
CA ALA A 612 -7.04 17.65 28.48
C ALA A 612 -5.68 16.97 28.63
N ILE A 613 -5.09 17.11 29.82
CA ILE A 613 -3.86 16.42 30.22
C ILE A 613 -4.17 15.59 31.44
N LEU A 614 -3.88 14.29 31.35
CA LEU A 614 -3.94 13.35 32.46
C LEU A 614 -2.51 13.02 32.91
N GLU A 615 -2.19 13.31 34.16
CA GLU A 615 -0.92 12.97 34.81
C GLU A 615 -1.18 12.00 35.97
N PRO A 616 -1.17 10.67 35.74
CA PRO A 616 -1.54 9.69 36.74
C PRO A 616 -0.66 9.75 38.00
N GLY A 617 0.66 9.99 37.82
CA GLY A 617 1.61 10.10 38.92
C GLY A 617 1.35 11.26 39.88
N ARG A 618 0.55 12.25 39.46
CA ARG A 618 0.17 13.42 40.25
C ARG A 618 -1.32 13.48 40.57
N ASN A 619 -2.09 12.47 40.14
CA ASN A 619 -3.55 12.44 40.21
C ASN A 619 -4.20 13.74 39.68
N ARG A 620 -3.63 14.30 38.61
CA ARG A 620 -4.01 15.61 38.06
C ARG A 620 -4.66 15.40 36.69
N LEU A 621 -5.90 15.86 36.55
CA LEU A 621 -6.60 15.99 35.26
C LEU A 621 -6.88 17.47 35.05
N LEU A 622 -6.23 18.07 34.07
CA LEU A 622 -6.52 19.44 33.66
C LEU A 622 -7.26 19.39 32.32
N SER A 623 -8.28 20.22 32.16
CA SER A 623 -8.96 20.39 30.87
C SER A 623 -9.34 21.83 30.63
N THR A 624 -9.49 22.18 29.36
CA THR A 624 -9.69 23.56 28.94
C THR A 624 -10.48 23.63 27.63
N PRO A 625 -11.58 24.38 27.57
CA PRO A 625 -12.22 24.66 26.31
C PRO A 625 -11.48 25.79 25.58
N VAL A 626 -11.36 25.63 24.27
CA VAL A 626 -10.75 26.57 23.34
C VAL A 626 -11.77 26.83 22.24
N LEU A 627 -12.14 28.09 22.04
CA LEU A 627 -12.99 28.50 20.92
C LEU A 627 -12.17 29.43 20.02
N LEU A 628 -12.05 29.05 18.75
CA LEU A 628 -11.31 29.76 17.73
C LEU A 628 -12.27 30.08 16.58
N GLY A 629 -12.35 31.34 16.18
CA GLY A 629 -13.08 31.73 14.97
C GLY A 629 -12.27 32.73 14.19
N GLY A 630 -12.14 32.55 12.88
CA GLY A 630 -11.30 33.42 12.06
C GLY A 630 -11.50 33.28 10.56
N ALA A 631 -10.77 34.12 9.83
CA ALA A 631 -10.68 34.08 8.38
C ALA A 631 -9.23 33.83 7.98
N THR A 632 -9.01 33.03 6.94
CA THR A 632 -7.68 32.75 6.37
C THR A 632 -7.67 33.07 4.90
N PHE A 633 -6.52 33.53 4.42
CA PHE A 633 -6.29 33.83 3.01
C PHE A 633 -5.21 32.90 2.47
N ARG A 634 -5.48 32.23 1.35
CA ARG A 634 -4.56 31.38 0.60
C ARG A 634 -3.88 32.20 -0.48
N TYR A 635 -2.57 32.26 -0.44
CA TYR A 635 -1.72 32.88 -1.47
C TYR A 635 -0.98 31.82 -2.27
#